data_AF-A0A8S1QG21-F1
#
_entry.id   AF-A0A8S1QG21-F1
#
_cell.length_a   1.000
_cell.length_b   1.000
_cell.length_c   1.000
_cell.angle_alpha   90.00
_cell.angle_beta   90.00
_cell.angle_gamma   90.00
#
_symmetry.space_group_name_H-M   'P 1'
#
loop_
_entity.id
_entity.type
_entity.pdbx_description
1 polymer ?
#
loop_
_entity_poly.entity_id
_entity_poly.type
_entity_poly.pdbx_seq_one_letter_code
_entity_poly.pdbx_strand_id
1 'polypeptide(L)'
;MRSSSSNYSLQRDFQKFESRLESSDLRNRSGIRDKKQDIGYTRIDNKENYQIQTGKNQLFSYGAKYQHKLQMQKSKVEIPVVEVKRVDDKKKLSVIFKFYASFGDRTNIDYIRSNKIHKLMSDSQIKLQRQDQQQIDLLFVKANRNKPNMDFENFYYFLELLSENLYGENSFQVLMDDHLTPLYENIISSTDLGDEETKLSQEIDAVCVKLIQVVIQPITFIYNKYFPPQFKNFNLKDQQEELMLKQQIRSSLFLFLKEFEICPQFITKGSAYLLLDYIQADQNLPQICQQKKQKSKFDLNQFCCYIIKLAMMTLQSFDDSTQEQQIITPLQKLAFLFERMELSQGFNNLEIPSNNSKMNWKLKVPEELIELVISDPDAIQYLNSTTQRMKINQLKNEEFYDEQVKRINTVPTNRIRPSIQINKQFEEQCQQLFQENYTQLFNIYRQYSGISQSTGQDNELVGSKWMKFLKDANLVNFNLVEKNSKLSYQIPHNEIDLIFAKACTICQNHRTSVPMKQKKQTMNFIQFLKGIQLLTNDIHVLKTILNNHVLHLMSQGPENKMKDLLSQLMNLLKDREIVEFLGLLHKSILVYYRQYTIGKQVMNFEQFQRFYKDFSIFPDLLTKNKIVQIFQILSKLYENQENQNIKGGLIDQHMFVESLALSALEISYNDDENLSQLEKIYFLIERLNQSDGPRIVQKQLGHTTCPSGQDWDLLYHIKKRFSWLIQQQEQVSYEQ
;
A
#
# COMPACT_ATOMS: atom_id res chain seq x y z
N MET A 1 44.00 -51.38 -14.47
CA MET A 1 42.57 -51.05 -14.65
C MET A 1 42.10 -50.32 -13.38
N ARG A 2 41.31 -49.26 -13.56
CA ARG A 2 41.25 -48.07 -12.71
C ARG A 2 40.45 -48.27 -11.41
N SER A 3 41.04 -47.89 -10.28
CA SER A 3 40.33 -47.42 -9.08
C SER A 3 41.03 -46.15 -8.60
N SER A 4 40.34 -45.02 -8.71
CA SER A 4 40.81 -43.72 -8.23
C SER A 4 39.74 -43.13 -7.34
N SER A 5 39.94 -43.28 -6.03
CA SER A 5 39.30 -42.52 -4.96
C SER A 5 40.05 -41.21 -4.77
N SER A 6 39.38 -40.07 -4.95
CA SER A 6 39.92 -38.75 -4.58
C SER A 6 39.18 -38.23 -3.35
N ASN A 7 39.89 -38.26 -2.21
CA ASN A 7 39.54 -37.57 -0.98
C ASN A 7 39.70 -36.05 -1.16
N TYR A 8 38.71 -35.27 -0.75
CA TYR A 8 38.84 -33.83 -0.53
C TYR A 8 39.26 -33.59 0.92
N SER A 9 40.45 -33.01 1.12
CA SER A 9 40.91 -32.46 2.39
C SER A 9 41.10 -30.94 2.22
N LEU A 10 40.19 -30.15 2.79
CA LEU A 10 40.35 -28.70 2.95
C LEU A 10 40.51 -28.40 4.44
N GLN A 11 41.75 -28.43 4.91
CA GLN A 11 42.12 -27.84 6.20
C GLN A 11 43.59 -27.47 6.19
N ARG A 12 43.84 -26.16 6.08
CA ARG A 12 45.05 -25.36 6.37
C ARG A 12 45.25 -24.36 5.24
N ASP A 13 44.99 -23.09 5.56
CA ASP A 13 45.90 -21.96 5.29
C ASP A 13 45.15 -20.65 5.55
N PHE A 14 45.10 -20.25 6.82
CA PHE A 14 44.75 -18.88 7.21
C PHE A 14 45.67 -18.47 8.36
N GLN A 15 46.89 -18.06 8.02
CA GLN A 15 47.75 -17.23 8.87
C GLN A 15 48.96 -16.76 8.04
N LYS A 16 48.86 -15.52 7.54
CA LYS A 16 49.95 -14.58 7.18
C LYS A 16 49.44 -13.73 6.03
N PHE A 17 49.10 -12.47 6.28
CA PHE A 17 49.41 -11.34 5.39
C PHE A 17 49.01 -10.03 6.09
N GLU A 18 49.79 -9.66 7.10
CA GLU A 18 50.00 -8.27 7.47
C GLU A 18 51.49 -7.97 7.31
N SER A 19 51.82 -7.22 6.26
CA SER A 19 52.97 -6.29 6.17
C SER A 19 53.33 -6.05 4.69
N ARG A 20 53.73 -4.81 4.41
CA ARG A 20 54.33 -4.27 3.18
C ARG A 20 53.38 -3.59 2.21
N LEU A 21 52.96 -2.39 2.62
CA LEU A 21 52.92 -1.23 1.73
C LEU A 21 54.24 -0.49 1.92
N GLU A 22 55.03 -0.34 0.85
CA GLU A 22 55.83 0.87 0.58
C GLU A 22 56.54 0.76 -0.78
N SER A 23 56.48 1.86 -1.55
CA SER A 23 57.35 2.24 -2.69
C SER A 23 57.20 1.41 -3.97
N SER A 24 57.31 1.90 -5.21
CA SER A 24 57.82 3.14 -5.79
C SER A 24 57.44 3.21 -7.28
N ASP A 25 57.08 4.40 -7.74
CA ASP A 25 57.49 5.10 -8.96
C ASP A 25 57.77 4.41 -10.33
N LEU A 26 57.09 5.01 -11.32
CA LEU A 26 57.59 5.58 -12.59
C LEU A 26 58.16 4.70 -13.73
N ARG A 27 57.47 4.90 -14.87
CA ARG A 27 57.96 5.26 -16.23
C ARG A 27 58.55 4.19 -17.16
N ASN A 28 57.93 4.22 -18.36
CA ASN A 28 58.49 4.16 -19.71
C ASN A 28 59.21 2.87 -20.15
N ARG A 29 58.70 2.25 -21.23
CA ARG A 29 59.32 2.36 -22.55
C ARG A 29 58.53 1.67 -23.66
N SER A 30 58.38 2.44 -24.73
CA SER A 30 58.30 2.10 -26.16
C SER A 30 58.72 0.69 -26.61
N GLY A 31 57.97 0.15 -27.58
CA GLY A 31 58.58 -0.28 -28.83
C GLY A 31 58.01 -1.52 -29.54
N ILE A 32 57.49 -1.27 -30.76
CA ILE A 32 57.92 -1.92 -32.02
C ILE A 32 57.25 -3.25 -32.48
N ARG A 33 56.58 -3.14 -33.66
CA ARG A 33 56.43 -4.08 -34.81
C ARG A 33 55.67 -5.40 -34.60
N ASP A 34 55.00 -6.03 -35.57
CA ASP A 34 54.71 -5.78 -36.99
C ASP A 34 53.65 -6.82 -37.46
N LYS A 35 53.10 -6.58 -38.66
CA LYS A 35 52.51 -7.56 -39.60
C LYS A 35 51.12 -8.15 -39.28
N LYS A 36 50.14 -7.72 -40.06
CA LYS A 36 49.09 -8.60 -40.60
C LYS A 36 48.92 -8.38 -42.10
N GLN A 37 48.90 -9.51 -42.80
CA GLN A 37 48.80 -9.69 -44.24
C GLN A 37 47.38 -9.42 -44.75
N ASP A 38 47.35 -8.96 -46.00
CA ASP A 38 46.23 -8.87 -46.93
C ASP A 38 45.60 -10.23 -47.27
N ILE A 39 44.31 -10.16 -47.64
CA ILE A 39 43.58 -10.70 -48.81
C ILE A 39 42.16 -10.14 -48.60
N GLY A 40 41.55 -9.29 -49.42
CA GLY A 40 41.43 -9.29 -50.87
C GLY A 40 39.92 -9.38 -51.18
N TYR A 41 39.36 -8.37 -51.85
CA TYR A 41 38.44 -8.47 -53.01
C TYR A 41 37.56 -7.22 -53.23
N THR A 42 37.71 -6.71 -54.46
CA THR A 42 36.75 -6.05 -55.35
C THR A 42 36.17 -4.68 -55.00
N ARG A 43 36.80 -3.73 -55.69
CA ARG A 43 36.41 -2.39 -56.10
C ARG A 43 35.32 -2.44 -57.19
N ILE A 44 34.22 -1.72 -57.01
CA ILE A 44 33.41 -1.17 -58.10
C ILE A 44 33.27 0.32 -57.81
N ASP A 45 33.80 1.12 -58.74
CA ASP A 45 33.72 2.58 -58.73
C ASP A 45 32.27 3.01 -59.02
N ASN A 46 31.79 4.03 -58.30
CA ASN A 46 30.99 5.08 -58.90
C ASN A 46 31.15 6.37 -58.09
N LYS A 47 31.78 7.34 -58.75
CA LYS A 47 31.85 8.74 -58.35
C LYS A 47 30.46 9.35 -58.54
N GLU A 48 29.97 10.06 -57.53
CA GLU A 48 29.25 11.30 -57.77
C GLU A 48 29.34 12.21 -56.54
N ASN A 49 29.86 13.41 -56.78
CA ASN A 49 29.98 14.51 -55.83
C ASN A 49 28.57 15.02 -55.48
N TYR A 50 28.24 15.14 -54.19
CA TYR A 50 27.38 16.23 -53.74
C TYR A 50 27.79 16.73 -52.35
N GLN A 51 27.79 18.06 -52.26
CA GLN A 51 28.33 18.87 -51.19
C GLN A 51 27.59 18.67 -49.86
N ILE A 52 28.38 18.65 -48.80
CA ILE A 52 27.96 18.74 -47.41
C ILE A 52 27.43 20.17 -47.18
N GLN A 53 26.12 20.31 -46.95
CA GLN A 53 25.55 21.45 -46.23
C GLN A 53 24.81 20.96 -44.99
N THR A 54 25.22 21.53 -43.87
CA THR A 54 24.76 21.29 -42.52
C THR A 54 23.30 21.72 -42.32
N GLY A 55 22.43 20.78 -41.94
CA GLY A 55 21.04 21.05 -41.56
C GLY A 55 20.57 20.09 -40.46
N LYS A 56 20.99 20.35 -39.20
CA LYS A 56 20.34 19.77 -38.02
C LYS A 56 19.01 20.50 -37.82
N ASN A 57 17.87 19.83 -38.05
CA ASN A 57 16.54 20.03 -37.44
C ASN A 57 15.37 19.69 -38.38
N GLN A 58 15.16 18.44 -38.82
CA GLN A 58 13.89 18.02 -39.46
C GLN A 58 13.48 16.55 -39.24
N LEU A 59 13.81 15.91 -38.10
CA LEU A 59 13.44 14.50 -37.86
C LEU A 59 12.29 14.25 -36.86
N PHE A 60 11.50 15.27 -36.49
CA PHE A 60 10.39 15.13 -35.52
C PHE A 60 8.96 15.38 -36.06
N SER A 61 8.75 15.65 -37.35
CA SER A 61 7.39 16.03 -37.85
C SER A 61 6.62 14.94 -38.60
N TYR A 62 7.18 13.76 -38.83
CA TYR A 62 6.50 12.67 -39.56
C TYR A 62 5.65 11.72 -38.68
N GLY A 63 5.87 11.70 -37.35
CA GLY A 63 5.08 10.88 -36.43
C GLY A 63 3.69 11.43 -36.08
N ALA A 64 3.51 12.76 -36.13
CA ALA A 64 2.27 13.41 -35.73
C ALA A 64 1.14 13.31 -36.77
N LYS A 65 1.48 13.17 -38.06
CA LYS A 65 0.48 13.08 -39.15
C LYS A 65 -0.13 11.68 -39.30
N TYR A 66 0.52 10.63 -38.78
CA TYR A 66 -0.04 9.26 -38.80
C TYR A 66 -1.05 9.01 -37.68
N GLN A 67 -0.91 9.65 -36.51
CA GLN A 67 -1.90 9.54 -35.43
C GLN A 67 -3.22 10.28 -35.74
N HIS A 68 -3.16 11.36 -36.52
CA HIS A 68 -4.37 12.12 -36.88
C HIS A 68 -5.22 11.44 -37.98
N LYS A 69 -4.65 10.52 -38.76
CA LYS A 69 -5.37 9.80 -39.83
C LYS A 69 -6.03 8.48 -39.36
N LEU A 70 -5.65 7.97 -38.18
CA LEU A 70 -6.30 6.83 -37.51
C LEU A 70 -7.49 7.23 -36.61
N GLN A 71 -7.82 8.52 -36.51
CA GLN A 71 -8.99 9.03 -35.78
C GLN A 71 -10.24 9.22 -36.65
N MET A 72 -10.20 8.91 -37.94
CA MET A 72 -11.36 9.02 -38.82
C MET A 72 -12.09 7.68 -38.92
N GLN A 73 -13.41 7.71 -38.63
CA GLN A 73 -14.38 6.61 -38.60
C GLN A 73 -14.45 5.74 -37.34
N LYS A 74 -14.54 6.36 -36.15
CA LYS A 74 -15.38 5.75 -35.10
C LYS A 74 -16.83 6.06 -35.46
N SER A 75 -17.48 5.16 -36.18
CA SER A 75 -18.94 5.15 -36.26
C SER A 75 -19.47 5.21 -34.83
N LYS A 76 -20.32 6.19 -34.55
CA LYS A 76 -21.01 6.34 -33.28
C LYS A 76 -22.01 5.18 -33.25
N VAL A 77 -21.56 4.00 -32.85
CA VAL A 77 -22.46 2.87 -32.58
C VAL A 77 -23.30 3.34 -31.40
N GLU A 78 -24.55 3.70 -31.68
CA GLU A 78 -25.51 4.01 -30.63
C GLU A 78 -25.73 2.72 -29.85
N ILE A 79 -25.49 2.76 -28.53
CA ILE A 79 -25.91 1.66 -27.66
C ILE A 79 -27.43 1.66 -27.73
N PRO A 80 -28.09 0.55 -28.13
CA PRO A 80 -29.53 0.48 -28.05
C PRO A 80 -29.93 0.78 -26.61
N VAL A 81 -30.73 1.83 -26.42
CA VAL A 81 -31.28 2.14 -25.09
C VAL A 81 -32.31 1.06 -24.81
N VAL A 82 -31.93 0.08 -24.01
CA VAL A 82 -32.83 -1.00 -23.64
C VAL A 82 -33.75 -0.51 -22.52
N GLU A 83 -35.05 -0.49 -22.79
CA GLU A 83 -36.07 -0.20 -21.77
C GLU A 83 -36.14 -1.38 -20.81
N VAL A 84 -35.60 -1.17 -19.60
CA VAL A 84 -35.65 -2.14 -18.51
C VAL A 84 -37.10 -2.31 -18.06
N LYS A 85 -37.67 -3.50 -18.25
CA LYS A 85 -39.07 -3.80 -17.90
C LYS A 85 -39.35 -3.87 -16.39
N ARG A 86 -38.33 -3.92 -15.51
CA ARG A 86 -38.49 -3.96 -14.04
C ARG A 86 -37.41 -3.15 -13.30
N VAL A 87 -37.84 -2.11 -12.58
CA VAL A 87 -36.96 -1.23 -11.78
C VAL A 87 -36.20 -1.99 -10.69
N ASP A 88 -36.79 -3.06 -10.15
CA ASP A 88 -36.22 -3.82 -9.04
C ASP A 88 -35.00 -4.65 -9.44
N ASP A 89 -34.99 -5.20 -10.67
CA ASP A 89 -33.86 -5.99 -11.16
C ASP A 89 -32.60 -5.13 -11.32
N LYS A 90 -32.76 -3.88 -11.77
CA LYS A 90 -31.64 -2.93 -11.89
C LYS A 90 -31.03 -2.62 -10.52
N LYS A 91 -31.83 -2.57 -9.45
CA LYS A 91 -31.31 -2.38 -8.07
C LYS A 91 -30.51 -3.59 -7.60
N LYS A 92 -31.05 -4.81 -7.76
CA LYS A 92 -30.34 -6.05 -7.41
C LYS A 92 -29.01 -6.16 -8.14
N LEU A 93 -29.01 -5.92 -9.45
CA LEU A 93 -27.81 -5.93 -10.29
C LEU A 93 -26.79 -4.87 -9.87
N SER A 94 -27.24 -3.70 -9.42
CA SER A 94 -26.35 -2.65 -8.91
C SER A 94 -25.59 -3.11 -7.67
N VAL A 95 -26.26 -3.84 -6.76
CA VAL A 95 -25.61 -4.43 -5.57
C VAL A 95 -24.59 -5.50 -5.97
N ILE A 96 -24.95 -6.42 -6.86
CA ILE A 96 -24.00 -7.42 -7.39
C ILE A 96 -22.79 -6.73 -8.01
N PHE A 97 -23.01 -5.73 -8.86
CA PHE A 97 -21.94 -4.97 -9.50
C PHE A 97 -21.01 -4.32 -8.48
N LYS A 98 -21.55 -3.59 -7.49
CA LYS A 98 -20.78 -2.94 -6.43
C LYS A 98 -19.95 -3.94 -5.61
N PHE A 99 -20.52 -5.11 -5.32
CA PHE A 99 -19.82 -6.19 -4.62
C PHE A 99 -18.56 -6.63 -5.38
N TYR A 100 -18.69 -6.95 -6.67
CA TYR A 100 -17.54 -7.39 -7.47
C TYR A 100 -16.59 -6.26 -7.88
N ALA A 101 -17.08 -5.03 -8.05
CA ALA A 101 -16.25 -3.85 -8.29
C ALA A 101 -15.34 -3.57 -7.09
N SER A 102 -15.85 -3.74 -5.87
CA SER A 102 -15.12 -3.52 -4.61
C SER A 102 -14.29 -4.71 -4.16
N PHE A 103 -14.45 -5.88 -4.79
CA PHE A 103 -13.73 -7.09 -4.45
C PHE A 103 -12.21 -6.94 -4.68
N GLY A 104 -11.45 -6.77 -3.60
CA GLY A 104 -9.99 -6.54 -3.61
C GLY A 104 -9.58 -5.07 -3.71
N ASP A 105 -10.52 -4.15 -3.90
CA ASP A 105 -10.33 -2.71 -3.78
C ASP A 105 -11.61 -2.08 -3.22
N ARG A 106 -11.71 -1.98 -1.89
CA ARG A 106 -12.89 -1.48 -1.18
C ARG A 106 -13.31 -0.06 -1.60
N THR A 107 -12.44 0.69 -2.28
CA THR A 107 -12.75 2.06 -2.72
C THR A 107 -13.33 2.13 -4.13
N ASN A 108 -13.20 1.07 -4.92
CA ASN A 108 -13.73 1.01 -6.27
C ASN A 108 -15.15 0.44 -6.26
N ILE A 109 -16.12 1.30 -6.56
CA ILE A 109 -17.54 0.91 -6.69
C ILE A 109 -18.11 1.23 -8.07
N ASP A 110 -17.32 1.88 -8.94
CA ASP A 110 -17.81 2.41 -10.22
C ASP A 110 -17.45 1.49 -11.40
N TYR A 111 -16.46 0.60 -11.25
CA TYR A 111 -15.95 -0.21 -12.37
C TYR A 111 -15.63 -1.65 -12.01
N ILE A 112 -15.94 -2.58 -12.92
CA ILE A 112 -15.56 -3.99 -12.84
C ILE A 112 -14.57 -4.36 -13.95
N ARG A 113 -13.65 -5.29 -13.68
CA ARG A 113 -12.68 -5.83 -14.66
C ARG A 113 -13.06 -7.25 -15.06
N SER A 114 -12.58 -7.73 -16.22
CA SER A 114 -12.92 -9.07 -16.74
C SER A 114 -12.64 -10.20 -15.73
N ASN A 115 -11.53 -10.15 -14.99
CA ASN A 115 -11.24 -11.17 -13.96
C ASN A 115 -12.29 -11.25 -12.84
N LYS A 116 -12.96 -10.14 -12.51
CA LYS A 116 -14.06 -10.12 -11.54
C LYS A 116 -15.36 -10.61 -12.14
N ILE A 117 -15.57 -10.42 -13.44
CA ILE A 117 -16.68 -11.02 -14.18
C ILE A 117 -16.56 -12.55 -14.17
N HIS A 118 -15.38 -13.11 -14.45
CA HIS A 118 -15.16 -14.56 -14.35
C HIS A 118 -15.49 -15.11 -12.96
N LYS A 119 -15.10 -14.37 -11.91
CA LYS A 119 -15.47 -14.73 -10.54
C LYS A 119 -16.99 -14.67 -10.32
N LEU A 120 -17.66 -13.62 -10.79
CA LEU A 120 -19.12 -13.50 -10.72
C LEU A 120 -19.81 -14.68 -11.42
N MET A 121 -19.35 -15.09 -12.60
CA MET A 121 -19.91 -16.26 -13.30
C MET A 121 -19.74 -17.54 -12.50
N SER A 122 -18.57 -17.74 -11.90
CA SER A 122 -18.30 -18.88 -11.03
C SER A 122 -19.22 -18.89 -9.81
N ASP A 123 -19.33 -17.75 -9.12
CA ASP A 123 -20.09 -17.62 -7.88
C ASP A 123 -21.62 -17.69 -8.12
N SER A 124 -22.09 -17.26 -9.30
CA SER A 124 -23.49 -17.42 -9.75
C SER A 124 -23.81 -18.81 -10.32
N GLN A 125 -22.85 -19.74 -10.28
CA GLN A 125 -22.99 -21.10 -10.81
C GLN A 125 -23.35 -21.15 -12.30
N ILE A 126 -23.00 -20.11 -13.06
CA ILE A 126 -23.09 -20.12 -14.51
C ILE A 126 -21.95 -21.03 -14.99
N LYS A 127 -22.31 -22.27 -15.34
CA LYS A 127 -21.34 -23.31 -15.71
C LYS A 127 -20.64 -22.94 -17.01
N LEU A 128 -19.36 -22.60 -16.90
CA LEU A 128 -18.49 -22.34 -18.04
C LEU A 128 -17.69 -23.59 -18.35
N GLN A 129 -17.97 -24.22 -19.48
CA GLN A 129 -17.00 -25.11 -20.11
C GLN A 129 -15.75 -24.29 -20.48
N ARG A 130 -14.58 -24.93 -20.63
CA ARG A 130 -13.32 -24.20 -20.93
C ARG A 130 -13.41 -23.33 -22.19
N GLN A 131 -14.26 -23.69 -23.15
CA GLN A 131 -14.50 -22.90 -24.36
C GLN A 131 -15.29 -21.60 -24.08
N ASP A 132 -15.98 -21.51 -22.94
CA ASP A 132 -16.89 -20.41 -22.59
C ASP A 132 -16.18 -19.23 -21.93
N GLN A 133 -14.98 -19.43 -21.35
CA GLN A 133 -14.19 -18.32 -20.79
C GLN A 133 -13.77 -17.31 -21.88
N GLN A 134 -13.33 -17.81 -23.03
CA GLN A 134 -12.98 -16.95 -24.17
C GLN A 134 -14.22 -16.24 -24.71
N GLN A 135 -15.38 -16.89 -24.70
CA GLN A 135 -16.64 -16.26 -25.11
C GLN A 135 -17.04 -15.14 -24.15
N ILE A 136 -16.91 -15.32 -22.84
CA ILE A 136 -17.13 -14.25 -21.86
C ILE A 136 -16.21 -13.07 -22.13
N ASP A 137 -14.92 -13.30 -22.35
CA ASP A 137 -13.98 -12.21 -22.63
C ASP A 137 -14.34 -11.47 -23.93
N LEU A 138 -14.81 -12.19 -24.96
CA LEU A 138 -15.31 -11.58 -26.18
C LEU A 138 -16.59 -10.76 -25.93
N LEU A 139 -17.53 -11.26 -25.13
CA LEU A 139 -18.74 -10.53 -24.74
C LEU A 139 -18.40 -9.29 -23.89
N PHE A 140 -17.45 -9.41 -22.98
CA PHE A 140 -16.95 -8.31 -22.16
C PHE A 140 -16.34 -7.21 -23.05
N VAL A 141 -15.48 -7.59 -23.99
CA VAL A 141 -14.86 -6.67 -24.94
C VAL A 141 -15.92 -6.01 -25.85
N LYS A 142 -16.91 -6.78 -26.31
CA LYS A 142 -18.04 -6.31 -27.14
C LYS A 142 -18.87 -5.27 -26.38
N ALA A 143 -19.29 -5.59 -25.16
CA ALA A 143 -20.09 -4.70 -24.32
C ALA A 143 -19.31 -3.45 -23.90
N ASN A 144 -18.05 -3.60 -23.51
CA ASN A 144 -17.25 -2.51 -22.94
C ASN A 144 -16.41 -1.73 -23.96
N ARG A 145 -16.58 -2.02 -25.26
CA ARG A 145 -15.86 -1.35 -26.36
C ARG A 145 -14.33 -1.37 -26.19
N ASN A 146 -13.78 -2.54 -25.83
CA ASN A 146 -12.35 -2.76 -25.54
C ASN A 146 -11.78 -1.97 -24.34
N LYS A 147 -12.61 -1.36 -23.49
CA LYS A 147 -12.10 -0.74 -22.26
C LYS A 147 -11.75 -1.82 -21.21
N PRO A 148 -10.72 -1.59 -20.37
CA PRO A 148 -10.36 -2.53 -19.31
C PRO A 148 -11.31 -2.49 -18.10
N ASN A 149 -11.97 -1.36 -17.89
CA ASN A 149 -12.86 -1.09 -16.77
C ASN A 149 -14.27 -0.90 -17.31
N MET A 150 -15.22 -1.72 -16.87
CA MET A 150 -16.62 -1.72 -17.30
C MET A 150 -17.47 -1.03 -16.24
N ASP A 151 -18.22 0.00 -16.63
CA ASP A 151 -19.19 0.66 -15.74
C ASP A 151 -20.50 -0.13 -15.63
N PHE A 152 -21.41 0.31 -14.77
CA PHE A 152 -22.65 -0.41 -14.49
C PHE A 152 -23.57 -0.55 -15.72
N GLU A 153 -23.67 0.48 -16.56
CA GLU A 153 -24.54 0.43 -17.75
C GLU A 153 -23.98 -0.54 -18.81
N ASN A 154 -22.66 -0.56 -19.02
CA ASN A 154 -22.04 -1.56 -19.90
C ASN A 154 -22.07 -2.96 -19.29
N PHE A 155 -22.05 -3.09 -17.96
CA PHE A 155 -22.24 -4.36 -17.26
C PHE A 155 -23.66 -4.90 -17.43
N TYR A 156 -24.67 -4.05 -17.33
CA TYR A 156 -26.05 -4.42 -17.59
C TYR A 156 -26.23 -4.92 -19.03
N TYR A 157 -25.73 -4.17 -20.02
CA TYR A 157 -25.75 -4.59 -21.42
C TYR A 157 -24.95 -5.90 -21.66
N PHE A 158 -23.85 -6.09 -20.95
CA PHE A 158 -23.10 -7.35 -20.99
C PHE A 158 -23.94 -8.54 -20.52
N LEU A 159 -24.75 -8.38 -19.46
CA LEU A 159 -25.63 -9.44 -18.97
C LEU A 159 -26.75 -9.77 -19.96
N GLU A 160 -27.27 -8.79 -20.70
CA GLU A 160 -28.23 -9.04 -21.78
C GLU A 160 -27.62 -9.89 -22.89
N LEU A 161 -26.44 -9.51 -23.38
CA LEU A 161 -25.71 -10.28 -24.39
C LEU A 161 -25.35 -11.70 -23.89
N LEU A 162 -25.02 -11.82 -22.62
CA LEU A 162 -24.74 -13.12 -22.00
C LEU A 162 -26.00 -13.98 -21.96
N SER A 163 -27.14 -13.41 -21.54
CA SER A 163 -28.40 -14.14 -21.48
C SER A 163 -28.86 -14.63 -22.86
N GLU A 164 -28.75 -13.79 -23.89
CA GLU A 164 -29.11 -14.14 -25.26
C GLU A 164 -28.24 -15.31 -25.78
N ASN A 165 -26.95 -15.27 -25.47
CA ASN A 165 -26.02 -16.33 -25.85
C ASN A 165 -26.29 -17.66 -25.11
N LEU A 166 -26.72 -17.60 -23.84
CA LEU A 166 -26.96 -18.79 -23.02
C LEU A 166 -28.33 -19.43 -23.26
N TYR A 167 -29.40 -18.64 -23.41
CA TYR A 167 -30.77 -19.16 -23.43
C TYR A 167 -31.65 -18.67 -24.61
N GLY A 168 -31.15 -17.81 -25.51
CA GLY A 168 -31.91 -17.34 -26.69
C GLY A 168 -32.83 -16.15 -26.40
N GLU A 169 -34.04 -16.11 -26.99
CA GLU A 169 -34.98 -14.98 -26.80
C GLU A 169 -35.69 -15.02 -25.43
N ASN A 170 -35.96 -13.84 -24.83
CA ASN A 170 -36.54 -13.69 -23.47
C ASN A 170 -35.72 -14.35 -22.34
N SER A 171 -34.43 -14.51 -22.58
CA SER A 171 -33.46 -15.21 -21.73
C SER A 171 -32.99 -14.45 -20.50
N PHE A 172 -33.10 -13.12 -20.49
CA PHE A 172 -32.62 -12.31 -19.38
C PHE A 172 -33.33 -12.64 -18.06
N GLN A 173 -34.63 -12.95 -18.11
CA GLN A 173 -35.39 -13.33 -16.91
C GLN A 173 -34.91 -14.66 -16.33
N VAL A 174 -34.58 -15.63 -17.20
CA VAL A 174 -34.01 -16.93 -16.79
C VAL A 174 -32.66 -16.72 -16.12
N LEU A 175 -31.78 -15.88 -16.70
CA LEU A 175 -30.50 -15.52 -16.07
C LEU A 175 -30.69 -14.83 -14.71
N MET A 176 -31.68 -13.93 -14.61
CA MET A 176 -31.98 -13.23 -13.37
C MET A 176 -32.51 -14.15 -12.27
N ASP A 177 -33.44 -15.04 -12.60
CA ASP A 177 -34.11 -15.89 -11.61
C ASP A 177 -33.23 -17.07 -11.18
N ASP A 178 -32.56 -17.74 -12.12
CA ASP A 178 -31.81 -18.97 -11.84
C ASP A 178 -30.41 -18.72 -11.28
N HIS A 179 -29.81 -17.57 -11.58
CA HIS A 179 -28.38 -17.30 -11.28
C HIS A 179 -28.14 -16.02 -10.48
N LEU A 180 -28.65 -14.88 -10.95
CA LEU A 180 -28.27 -13.58 -10.37
C LEU A 180 -29.06 -13.24 -9.10
N THR A 181 -30.33 -13.63 -8.99
CA THR A 181 -31.13 -13.44 -7.77
C THR A 181 -30.61 -14.27 -6.61
N PRO A 182 -30.30 -15.58 -6.77
CA PRO A 182 -29.65 -16.35 -5.71
C PRO A 182 -28.30 -15.77 -5.29
N LEU A 183 -27.50 -15.28 -6.24
CA LEU A 183 -26.23 -14.62 -5.93
C LEU A 183 -26.44 -13.32 -5.15
N TYR A 184 -27.44 -12.51 -5.52
CA TYR A 184 -27.82 -11.30 -4.78
C TYR A 184 -28.23 -11.64 -3.34
N GLU A 185 -29.09 -12.63 -3.15
CA GLU A 185 -29.54 -13.07 -1.81
C GLU A 185 -28.37 -13.57 -0.96
N ASN A 186 -27.43 -14.31 -1.56
CA ASN A 186 -26.20 -14.72 -0.90
C ASN A 186 -25.36 -13.50 -0.49
N ILE A 187 -25.13 -12.54 -1.39
CA ILE A 187 -24.37 -11.31 -1.06
C ILE A 187 -25.04 -10.53 0.07
N ILE A 188 -26.37 -10.39 0.05
CA ILE A 188 -27.11 -9.65 1.09
C ILE A 188 -27.04 -10.36 2.45
N SER A 189 -27.12 -11.68 2.47
CA SER A 189 -27.16 -12.46 3.71
C SER A 189 -25.80 -12.79 4.30
N SER A 190 -24.73 -12.82 3.49
CA SER A 190 -23.44 -13.39 3.89
C SER A 190 -22.26 -12.41 3.88
N THR A 191 -22.47 -11.12 3.61
CA THR A 191 -21.36 -10.17 3.42
C THR A 191 -21.60 -8.83 4.12
N ASP A 192 -20.50 -8.15 4.49
CA ASP A 192 -20.53 -6.80 5.08
C ASP A 192 -21.31 -5.79 4.21
N LEU A 193 -21.23 -5.92 2.88
CA LEU A 193 -21.97 -5.07 1.94
C LEU A 193 -23.49 -5.29 2.07
N GLY A 194 -23.91 -6.53 2.30
CA GLY A 194 -25.30 -6.89 2.55
C GLY A 194 -25.85 -6.23 3.81
N ASP A 195 -25.07 -6.27 4.89
CA ASP A 195 -25.38 -5.57 6.13
C ASP A 195 -25.44 -4.05 5.92
N GLU A 196 -24.51 -3.48 5.15
CA GLU A 196 -24.52 -2.06 4.78
C GLU A 196 -25.76 -1.68 3.96
N GLU A 197 -26.11 -2.41 2.91
CA GLU A 197 -27.30 -2.14 2.08
C GLU A 197 -28.60 -2.30 2.86
N THR A 198 -28.66 -3.26 3.79
CA THR A 198 -29.83 -3.43 4.68
C THR A 198 -30.01 -2.21 5.58
N LYS A 199 -28.93 -1.68 6.17
CA LYS A 199 -28.97 -0.45 6.97
C LYS A 199 -29.31 0.77 6.13
N LEU A 200 -28.74 0.85 4.93
CA LEU A 200 -29.04 1.92 3.98
C LEU A 200 -30.52 1.93 3.60
N SER A 201 -31.16 0.76 3.54
CA SER A 201 -32.59 0.62 3.20
C SER A 201 -33.56 0.95 4.34
N GLN A 202 -33.10 1.04 5.60
CA GLN A 202 -33.97 1.40 6.73
C GLN A 202 -34.57 2.80 6.55
N GLU A 203 -35.81 3.07 6.92
CA GLU A 203 -36.33 4.44 6.79
C GLU A 203 -35.65 5.40 7.79
N ILE A 204 -35.54 6.68 7.43
CA ILE A 204 -35.04 7.70 8.36
C ILE A 204 -36.11 7.98 9.40
N ASP A 205 -35.77 7.74 10.67
CA ASP A 205 -36.66 8.03 11.80
C ASP A 205 -37.04 9.53 11.84
N ALA A 206 -38.34 9.81 11.94
CA ALA A 206 -38.88 11.15 12.05
C ALA A 206 -38.32 11.91 13.27
N VAL A 207 -37.96 11.19 14.34
CA VAL A 207 -37.34 11.76 15.54
C VAL A 207 -35.92 12.28 15.24
N CYS A 208 -35.14 11.55 14.43
CA CYS A 208 -33.84 12.01 13.93
C CYS A 208 -33.96 13.26 13.03
N VAL A 209 -35.03 13.34 12.22
CA VAL A 209 -35.32 14.54 11.41
C VAL A 209 -35.55 15.75 12.29
N LYS A 210 -36.37 15.62 13.34
CA LYS A 210 -36.60 16.70 14.32
C LYS A 210 -35.29 17.12 15.00
N LEU A 211 -34.44 16.16 15.36
CA LEU A 211 -33.14 16.43 15.96
C LEU A 211 -32.23 17.26 15.03
N ILE A 212 -32.13 16.89 13.76
CA ILE A 212 -31.35 17.66 12.79
C ILE A 212 -31.94 19.06 12.58
N GLN A 213 -33.26 19.20 12.60
CA GLN A 213 -33.92 20.52 12.49
C GLN A 213 -33.53 21.46 13.64
N VAL A 214 -33.31 20.93 14.84
CA VAL A 214 -32.81 21.70 15.99
C VAL A 214 -31.41 22.24 15.75
N VAL A 215 -30.51 21.43 15.17
CA VAL A 215 -29.10 21.78 14.92
C VAL A 215 -28.83 22.22 13.48
N ILE A 216 -29.86 22.58 12.72
CA ILE A 216 -29.75 22.82 11.27
C ILE A 216 -28.81 23.99 10.94
N GLN A 217 -28.70 24.97 11.82
CA GLN A 217 -27.86 26.15 11.60
C GLN A 217 -26.36 25.79 11.59
N PRO A 218 -25.80 25.15 12.64
CA PRO A 218 -24.45 24.57 12.59
C PRO A 218 -24.22 23.66 11.38
N ILE A 219 -25.17 22.77 11.07
CA ILE A 219 -25.06 21.83 9.93
C ILE A 219 -25.00 22.58 8.60
N THR A 220 -25.79 23.63 8.43
CA THR A 220 -25.76 24.50 7.25
C THR A 220 -24.41 25.17 7.07
N PHE A 221 -23.79 25.60 8.17
CA PHE A 221 -22.47 26.21 8.13
C PHE A 221 -21.39 25.20 7.74
N ILE A 222 -21.42 24.00 8.34
CA ILE A 222 -20.53 22.88 7.97
C ILE A 222 -20.70 22.58 6.47
N TYR A 223 -21.93 22.40 6.02
CA TYR A 223 -22.22 22.15 4.61
C TYR A 223 -21.60 23.22 3.70
N ASN A 224 -21.82 24.51 3.99
CA ASN A 224 -21.30 25.60 3.16
C ASN A 224 -19.76 25.67 3.14
N LYS A 225 -19.07 25.23 4.21
CA LYS A 225 -17.61 25.17 4.27
C LYS A 225 -17.04 24.11 3.32
N TYR A 226 -17.59 22.90 3.32
CA TYR A 226 -17.06 21.78 2.52
C TYR A 226 -17.66 21.69 1.12
N PHE A 227 -18.89 22.18 0.95
CA PHE A 227 -19.66 22.09 -0.29
C PHE A 227 -19.99 23.48 -0.83
N PRO A 228 -19.03 24.15 -1.49
CA PRO A 228 -19.21 25.52 -1.95
C PRO A 228 -20.39 25.65 -2.92
N PRO A 229 -21.07 26.83 -2.95
CA PRO A 229 -22.19 27.08 -3.85
C PRO A 229 -21.86 26.92 -5.34
N GLN A 230 -20.57 26.89 -5.70
CA GLN A 230 -20.11 26.70 -7.08
C GLN A 230 -20.57 25.36 -7.69
N PHE A 231 -20.92 24.37 -6.86
CA PHE A 231 -21.57 23.14 -7.31
C PHE A 231 -22.95 23.34 -7.96
N LYS A 232 -23.52 24.55 -7.88
CA LYS A 232 -24.86 24.88 -8.40
C LYS A 232 -24.88 25.29 -9.88
N ASN A 233 -23.73 25.65 -10.46
CA ASN A 233 -23.68 26.30 -11.78
C ASN A 233 -23.22 25.38 -12.94
N PHE A 234 -23.11 24.07 -12.72
CA PHE A 234 -22.71 23.15 -13.79
C PHE A 234 -23.84 22.95 -14.80
N ASN A 235 -23.52 23.06 -16.08
CA ASN A 235 -24.47 22.81 -17.14
C ASN A 235 -24.50 21.30 -17.41
N LEU A 236 -25.45 20.61 -16.79
CA LEU A 236 -25.59 19.14 -16.78
C LEU A 236 -25.77 18.48 -18.17
N LYS A 237 -25.60 19.19 -19.28
CA LYS A 237 -25.63 18.62 -20.63
C LYS A 237 -24.36 17.85 -20.99
N ASP A 238 -23.24 18.09 -20.32
CA ASP A 238 -21.99 17.36 -20.56
C ASP A 238 -21.75 16.25 -19.51
N GLN A 239 -21.62 15.00 -19.98
CA GLN A 239 -21.27 13.86 -19.14
C GLN A 239 -19.92 14.03 -18.44
N GLN A 240 -18.97 14.74 -19.05
CA GLN A 240 -17.67 15.00 -18.44
C GLN A 240 -17.77 15.94 -17.23
N GLU A 241 -18.59 17.01 -17.34
CA GLU A 241 -18.86 17.92 -16.23
C GLU A 241 -19.55 17.19 -15.07
N GLU A 242 -20.47 16.29 -15.37
CA GLU A 242 -21.13 15.45 -14.38
C GLU A 242 -20.13 14.56 -13.61
N LEU A 243 -19.20 13.90 -14.32
CA LEU A 243 -18.17 13.07 -13.70
C LEU A 243 -17.23 13.90 -12.83
N MET A 244 -16.81 15.08 -13.31
CA MET A 244 -15.98 16.00 -12.54
C MET A 244 -16.69 16.48 -11.28
N LEU A 245 -17.98 16.84 -11.39
CA LEU A 245 -18.80 17.25 -10.25
C LEU A 245 -18.95 16.11 -9.23
N LYS A 246 -19.21 14.87 -9.67
CA LYS A 246 -19.26 13.69 -8.79
C LYS A 246 -17.94 13.51 -8.04
N GLN A 247 -16.81 13.65 -8.74
CA GLN A 247 -15.48 13.55 -8.14
C GLN A 247 -15.19 14.68 -7.13
N GLN A 248 -15.63 15.91 -7.42
CA GLN A 248 -15.49 17.04 -6.51
C GLN A 248 -16.34 16.85 -5.25
N ILE A 249 -17.59 16.42 -5.38
CA ILE A 249 -18.47 16.12 -4.23
C ILE A 249 -17.84 15.03 -3.36
N ARG A 250 -17.38 13.92 -3.96
CA ARG A 250 -16.69 12.84 -3.22
C ARG A 250 -15.43 13.32 -2.53
N SER A 251 -14.65 14.21 -3.16
CA SER A 251 -13.44 14.79 -2.57
C SER A 251 -13.74 15.71 -1.39
N SER A 252 -14.75 16.58 -1.53
CA SER A 252 -15.25 17.45 -0.46
C SER A 252 -15.82 16.64 0.71
N LEU A 253 -16.60 15.60 0.40
CA LEU A 253 -17.14 14.69 1.41
C LEU A 253 -16.03 13.99 2.18
N PHE A 254 -15.01 13.47 1.48
CA PHE A 254 -13.89 12.82 2.15
C PHE A 254 -13.09 13.79 3.02
N LEU A 255 -12.91 15.05 2.59
CA LEU A 255 -12.28 16.08 3.40
C LEU A 255 -13.08 16.35 4.69
N PHE A 256 -14.41 16.50 4.56
CA PHE A 256 -15.33 16.62 5.71
C PHE A 256 -15.18 15.43 6.67
N LEU A 257 -15.31 14.20 6.17
CA LEU A 257 -15.21 12.99 7.00
C LEU A 257 -13.85 12.85 7.67
N LYS A 258 -12.77 13.31 7.04
CA LYS A 258 -11.42 13.27 7.60
C LYS A 258 -11.23 14.31 8.70
N GLU A 259 -11.61 15.56 8.46
CA GLU A 259 -11.43 16.64 9.44
C GLU A 259 -12.31 16.47 10.68
N PHE A 260 -13.49 15.87 10.52
CA PHE A 260 -14.37 15.51 11.63
C PHE A 260 -14.01 14.17 12.30
N GLU A 261 -12.87 13.58 11.94
CA GLU A 261 -12.38 12.30 12.48
C GLU A 261 -13.37 11.13 12.29
N ILE A 262 -14.26 11.24 11.31
CA ILE A 262 -15.27 10.22 11.02
C ILE A 262 -14.64 9.03 10.28
N CYS A 263 -13.80 9.31 9.30
CA CYS A 263 -13.07 8.31 8.54
C CYS A 263 -11.59 8.28 8.97
N PRO A 264 -10.99 7.11 9.24
CA PRO A 264 -11.54 5.76 9.07
C PRO A 264 -12.19 5.17 10.34
N GLN A 265 -12.32 5.94 11.42
CA GLN A 265 -12.68 5.40 12.75
C GLN A 265 -14.09 4.79 12.80
N PHE A 266 -15.06 5.45 12.18
CA PHE A 266 -16.47 5.08 12.28
C PHE A 266 -17.02 4.48 10.99
N ILE A 267 -16.45 4.84 9.85
CA ILE A 267 -16.87 4.33 8.54
C ILE A 267 -15.68 4.27 7.58
N THR A 268 -15.67 3.27 6.70
CA THR A 268 -14.66 3.20 5.65
C THR A 268 -14.98 4.21 4.54
N LYS A 269 -13.94 4.61 3.79
CA LYS A 269 -14.12 5.48 2.63
C LYS A 269 -15.07 4.89 1.58
N GLY A 270 -15.05 3.57 1.39
CA GLY A 270 -15.93 2.87 0.45
C GLY A 270 -17.40 2.98 0.85
N SER A 271 -17.71 2.60 2.10
CA SER A 271 -19.06 2.66 2.68
C SER A 271 -19.61 4.10 2.69
N ALA A 272 -18.76 5.10 2.94
CA ALA A 272 -19.14 6.51 2.87
C ALA A 272 -19.57 6.95 1.45
N TYR A 273 -18.87 6.48 0.42
CA TYR A 273 -19.23 6.77 -0.97
C TYR A 273 -20.47 6.00 -1.42
N LEU A 274 -20.66 4.77 -0.94
CA LEU A 274 -21.89 4.02 -1.14
C LEU A 274 -23.10 4.74 -0.55
N LEU A 275 -22.97 5.25 0.67
CA LEU A 275 -24.00 6.07 1.32
C LEU A 275 -24.31 7.35 0.53
N LEU A 276 -23.29 8.03 0.01
CA LEU A 276 -23.48 9.21 -0.84
C LEU A 276 -24.28 8.86 -2.09
N ASP A 277 -23.88 7.82 -2.81
CA ASP A 277 -24.55 7.40 -4.05
C ASP A 277 -26.00 6.95 -3.75
N TYR A 278 -26.26 6.32 -2.59
CA TYR A 278 -27.61 5.99 -2.12
C TYR A 278 -28.49 7.23 -1.91
N ILE A 279 -27.99 8.21 -1.15
CA ILE A 279 -28.69 9.48 -0.87
C ILE A 279 -28.97 10.29 -2.15
N GLN A 280 -28.07 10.23 -3.12
CA GLN A 280 -28.27 10.94 -4.40
C GLN A 280 -29.31 10.25 -5.29
N ALA A 281 -29.47 8.92 -5.17
CA ALA A 281 -30.42 8.15 -5.95
C ALA A 281 -31.84 8.14 -5.35
N ASP A 282 -31.97 8.33 -4.04
CA ASP A 282 -33.26 8.29 -3.34
C ASP A 282 -34.09 9.57 -3.55
N GLN A 283 -35.25 9.40 -4.21
CA GLN A 283 -36.20 10.48 -4.48
C GLN A 283 -37.15 10.77 -3.29
N ASN A 284 -37.23 9.84 -2.34
CA ASN A 284 -38.18 9.84 -1.23
C ASN A 284 -37.56 10.31 0.10
N LEU A 285 -36.40 10.96 0.04
CA LEU A 285 -35.74 11.49 1.24
C LEU A 285 -36.66 12.49 1.98
N PRO A 286 -36.69 12.44 3.32
CA PRO A 286 -37.49 13.37 4.11
C PRO A 286 -37.03 14.81 3.88
N GLN A 287 -37.99 15.74 3.86
CA GLN A 287 -37.70 17.16 3.74
C GLN A 287 -37.39 17.75 5.12
N ILE A 288 -36.09 17.90 5.40
CA ILE A 288 -35.54 18.43 6.64
C ILE A 288 -35.51 19.96 6.59
N CYS A 289 -35.12 20.54 5.44
CA CYS A 289 -34.99 21.99 5.25
C CYS A 289 -36.11 22.57 4.38
N GLN A 290 -36.64 23.74 4.77
CA GLN A 290 -37.66 24.48 3.99
C GLN A 290 -37.11 25.17 2.73
N GLN A 291 -35.81 25.09 2.47
CA GLN A 291 -35.23 25.67 1.26
C GLN A 291 -35.87 25.02 0.02
N LYS A 292 -36.30 25.85 -0.94
CA LYS A 292 -36.85 25.38 -2.22
C LYS A 292 -35.84 24.40 -2.84
N LYS A 293 -36.30 23.19 -3.22
CA LYS A 293 -35.49 22.17 -3.89
C LYS A 293 -34.68 22.82 -5.02
N GLN A 294 -33.38 23.03 -4.78
CA GLN A 294 -32.46 23.49 -5.81
C GLN A 294 -32.04 22.27 -6.61
N LYS A 295 -31.91 22.40 -7.94
CA LYS A 295 -31.47 21.30 -8.82
C LYS A 295 -29.97 20.96 -8.66
N SER A 296 -29.40 21.05 -7.47
CA SER A 296 -28.04 20.56 -7.20
C SER A 296 -28.07 19.06 -6.93
N LYS A 297 -27.03 18.34 -7.39
CA LYS A 297 -26.91 16.87 -7.19
C LYS A 297 -26.68 16.45 -5.74
N PHE A 298 -26.19 17.36 -4.92
CA PHE A 298 -25.99 17.15 -3.49
C PHE A 298 -26.31 18.45 -2.77
N ASP A 299 -27.54 18.58 -2.27
CA ASP A 299 -28.01 19.77 -1.57
C ASP A 299 -27.91 19.63 -0.03
N LEU A 300 -28.27 20.69 0.70
CA LEU A 300 -28.26 20.68 2.16
C LEU A 300 -29.22 19.62 2.74
N ASN A 301 -30.35 19.35 2.09
CA ASN A 301 -31.31 18.36 2.56
C ASN A 301 -30.73 16.95 2.45
N GLN A 302 -30.09 16.64 1.31
CA GLN A 302 -29.36 15.41 1.08
C GLN A 302 -28.18 15.27 2.05
N PHE A 303 -27.43 16.34 2.32
CA PHE A 303 -26.36 16.31 3.32
C PHE A 303 -26.89 16.02 4.74
N CYS A 304 -28.02 16.60 5.11
CA CYS A 304 -28.67 16.30 6.39
C CYS A 304 -29.10 14.82 6.48
N CYS A 305 -29.74 14.29 5.43
CA CYS A 305 -30.11 12.87 5.37
C CYS A 305 -28.87 11.96 5.39
N TYR A 306 -27.80 12.36 4.72
CA TYR A 306 -26.51 11.69 4.74
C TYR A 306 -25.95 11.61 6.16
N ILE A 307 -25.97 12.68 6.95
CA ILE A 307 -25.50 12.65 8.35
C ILE A 307 -26.33 11.69 9.21
N ILE A 308 -27.67 11.69 9.06
CA ILE A 308 -28.53 10.77 9.83
C ILE A 308 -28.17 9.32 9.50
N LYS A 309 -28.07 9.01 8.21
CA LYS A 309 -27.72 7.66 7.74
C LYS A 309 -26.31 7.25 8.10
N LEU A 310 -25.37 8.18 8.08
CA LEU A 310 -24.00 7.98 8.54
C LEU A 310 -24.02 7.52 10.00
N ALA A 311 -24.76 8.21 10.87
CA ALA A 311 -24.89 7.81 12.28
C ALA A 311 -25.50 6.40 12.44
N MET A 312 -26.49 6.05 11.61
CA MET A 312 -27.09 4.71 11.64
C MET A 312 -26.07 3.61 11.27
N MET A 313 -25.10 3.90 10.39
CA MET A 313 -24.07 2.95 9.93
C MET A 313 -22.86 2.81 10.88
N THR A 314 -22.50 3.84 11.65
CA THR A 314 -21.17 3.97 12.28
C THR A 314 -20.97 3.26 13.63
N LEU A 315 -22.05 2.82 14.30
CA LEU A 315 -22.02 2.48 15.74
C LEU A 315 -22.52 1.06 16.05
N GLN A 316 -22.10 0.07 15.26
CA GLN A 316 -22.47 -1.32 15.55
C GLN A 316 -21.50 -2.06 16.48
N SER A 317 -20.24 -1.67 16.57
CA SER A 317 -19.18 -2.50 17.15
C SER A 317 -18.65 -2.05 18.52
N PHE A 318 -19.35 -1.18 19.24
CA PHE A 318 -18.84 -0.69 20.52
C PHE A 318 -18.89 -1.71 21.67
N ASP A 319 -19.63 -2.83 21.54
CA ASP A 319 -19.84 -3.76 22.65
C ASP A 319 -19.91 -5.25 22.23
N ASP A 320 -18.94 -5.74 21.45
CA ASP A 320 -18.75 -7.21 21.32
C ASP A 320 -18.16 -7.84 22.60
N SER A 321 -17.68 -7.02 23.55
CA SER A 321 -16.97 -7.49 24.76
C SER A 321 -17.78 -7.42 26.06
N THR A 322 -18.96 -6.79 26.07
CA THR A 322 -19.84 -6.76 27.24
C THR A 322 -21.14 -7.50 26.93
N GLN A 323 -21.49 -8.49 27.76
CA GLN A 323 -22.57 -9.47 27.50
C GLN A 323 -24.00 -8.88 27.48
N GLU A 324 -24.17 -7.56 27.60
CA GLU A 324 -25.46 -6.89 27.46
C GLU A 324 -25.43 -5.99 26.22
N GLN A 325 -25.80 -6.54 25.07
CA GLN A 325 -26.06 -5.78 23.85
C GLN A 325 -27.27 -4.86 24.07
N GLN A 326 -27.04 -3.71 24.69
CA GLN A 326 -28.06 -2.67 24.79
C GLN A 326 -28.31 -2.10 23.39
N ILE A 327 -29.55 -2.18 22.92
CA ILE A 327 -29.95 -1.71 21.58
C ILE A 327 -29.83 -0.18 21.54
N ILE A 328 -28.77 0.34 20.90
CA ILE A 328 -28.60 1.78 20.71
C ILE A 328 -29.55 2.27 19.61
N THR A 329 -30.46 3.18 19.96
CA THR A 329 -31.46 3.72 19.02
C THR A 329 -30.81 4.61 17.94
N PRO A 330 -31.42 4.77 16.75
CA PRO A 330 -30.91 5.68 15.71
C PRO A 330 -30.68 7.11 16.21
N LEU A 331 -31.55 7.59 17.11
CA LEU A 331 -31.43 8.92 17.71
C LEU A 331 -30.19 9.04 18.59
N GLN A 332 -29.92 8.04 19.44
CA GLN A 332 -28.73 8.00 20.28
C GLN A 332 -27.45 7.96 19.44
N LYS A 333 -27.47 7.18 18.35
CA LYS A 333 -26.37 7.14 17.38
C LYS A 333 -26.10 8.52 16.75
N LEU A 334 -27.16 9.24 16.38
CA LEU A 334 -27.05 10.58 15.80
C LEU A 334 -26.54 11.61 16.82
N ALA A 335 -27.06 11.57 18.05
CA ALA A 335 -26.59 12.44 19.14
C ALA A 335 -25.10 12.21 19.43
N PHE A 336 -24.67 10.94 19.49
CA PHE A 336 -23.26 10.58 19.64
C PHE A 336 -22.40 11.11 18.49
N LEU A 337 -22.86 10.97 17.24
CA LEU A 337 -22.13 11.48 16.09
C LEU A 337 -21.95 13.01 16.18
N PHE A 338 -22.99 13.75 16.59
CA PHE A 338 -22.88 15.20 16.78
C PHE A 338 -21.89 15.59 17.87
N GLU A 339 -21.89 14.90 19.01
CA GLU A 339 -20.92 15.13 20.07
C GLU A 339 -19.50 14.89 19.58
N ARG A 340 -19.26 13.80 18.84
CA ARG A 340 -17.96 13.52 18.22
C ARG A 340 -17.55 14.57 17.20
N MET A 341 -18.51 15.02 16.38
CA MET A 341 -18.26 16.07 15.42
C MET A 341 -17.84 17.37 16.12
N GLU A 342 -18.50 17.75 17.21
CA GLU A 342 -18.16 18.97 17.98
C GLU A 342 -16.78 18.92 18.62
N LEU A 343 -16.33 17.74 19.06
CA LEU A 343 -15.01 17.53 19.66
C LEU A 343 -13.86 17.49 18.62
N SER A 344 -14.18 17.34 17.33
CA SER A 344 -13.19 17.15 16.28
C SER A 344 -12.42 18.43 15.92
N GLN A 345 -11.23 18.27 15.32
CA GLN A 345 -10.48 19.41 14.76
C GLN A 345 -11.25 20.14 13.65
N GLY A 346 -12.03 19.42 12.85
CA GLY A 346 -12.85 19.99 11.77
C GLY A 346 -13.84 21.03 12.27
N PHE A 347 -14.43 20.79 13.45
CA PHE A 347 -15.31 21.74 14.12
C PHE A 347 -14.55 22.92 14.72
N ASN A 348 -13.41 22.68 15.37
CA ASN A 348 -12.55 23.76 15.88
C ASN A 348 -12.02 24.69 14.77
N ASN A 349 -11.86 24.16 13.56
CA ASN A 349 -11.44 24.91 12.37
C ASN A 349 -12.60 25.68 11.70
N LEU A 350 -13.80 25.66 12.26
CA LEU A 350 -14.89 26.52 11.80
C LEU A 350 -14.61 27.93 12.31
N GLU A 351 -14.33 28.87 11.40
CA GLU A 351 -14.21 30.29 11.74
C GLU A 351 -15.58 30.82 12.18
N ILE A 352 -15.87 30.74 13.49
CA ILE A 352 -17.12 31.24 14.06
C ILE A 352 -17.09 32.77 13.94
N PRO A 353 -18.03 33.40 13.20
CA PRO A 353 -18.07 34.85 13.08
C PRO A 353 -18.29 35.47 14.47
N SER A 354 -17.29 36.20 14.97
CA SER A 354 -17.28 36.80 16.31
C SER A 354 -18.44 37.78 16.59
N ASN A 355 -19.13 38.25 15.55
CA ASN A 355 -20.20 39.24 15.64
C ASN A 355 -21.62 38.65 15.74
N ASN A 356 -21.81 37.33 15.69
CA ASN A 356 -23.15 36.70 15.78
C ASN A 356 -23.39 36.02 17.14
N SER A 357 -23.46 36.82 18.21
CA SER A 357 -23.68 36.35 19.58
C SER A 357 -25.04 35.69 19.85
N LYS A 358 -25.97 35.70 18.89
CA LYS A 358 -27.32 35.12 19.04
C LYS A 358 -27.49 33.73 18.42
N MET A 359 -26.51 33.21 17.67
CA MET A 359 -26.64 31.90 17.03
C MET A 359 -26.09 30.80 17.93
N ASN A 360 -26.90 29.76 18.18
CA ASN A 360 -26.40 28.56 18.85
C ASN A 360 -25.55 27.75 17.85
N TRP A 361 -24.24 27.76 18.06
CA TRP A 361 -23.28 27.05 17.21
C TRP A 361 -23.04 25.61 17.64
N LYS A 362 -23.56 25.20 18.81
CA LYS A 362 -23.33 23.86 19.35
C LYS A 362 -24.05 22.80 18.51
N LEU A 363 -23.37 21.71 18.21
CA LEU A 363 -23.98 20.50 17.65
C LEU A 363 -24.59 19.65 18.78
N LYS A 364 -24.09 19.81 20.00
CA LYS A 364 -24.61 19.19 21.20
C LYS A 364 -26.04 19.65 21.40
N VAL A 365 -26.93 18.68 21.30
CA VAL A 365 -28.36 18.87 21.48
C VAL A 365 -28.59 19.22 22.96
N PRO A 366 -29.25 20.35 23.25
CA PRO A 366 -29.65 20.69 24.62
C PRO A 366 -30.47 19.57 25.26
N GLU A 367 -30.23 19.27 26.53
CA GLU A 367 -30.91 18.20 27.27
C GLU A 367 -32.44 18.41 27.25
N GLU A 368 -32.89 19.66 27.29
CA GLU A 368 -34.31 20.00 27.26
C GLU A 368 -34.97 19.65 25.91
N LEU A 369 -34.21 19.67 24.82
CA LEU A 369 -34.70 19.30 23.50
C LEU A 369 -34.65 17.79 23.28
N ILE A 370 -33.77 17.08 23.98
CA ILE A 370 -33.79 15.61 24.04
C ILE A 370 -35.06 15.16 24.77
N GLU A 371 -35.37 15.74 25.93
CA GLU A 371 -36.59 15.44 26.69
C GLU A 371 -37.87 15.77 25.91
N LEU A 372 -37.87 16.84 25.10
CA LEU A 372 -39.02 17.22 24.28
C LEU A 372 -39.22 16.29 23.06
N VAL A 373 -38.13 15.73 22.55
CA VAL A 373 -38.11 14.88 21.34
C VAL A 373 -38.34 13.41 21.70
N ILE A 374 -38.01 13.01 22.94
CA ILE A 374 -38.11 11.65 23.45
C ILE A 374 -39.20 11.60 24.53
N SER A 375 -40.38 11.09 24.19
CA SER A 375 -41.43 10.80 25.18
C SER A 375 -41.15 9.53 26.00
N ASP A 376 -40.09 8.81 25.65
CA ASP A 376 -39.69 7.53 26.24
C ASP A 376 -38.69 7.74 27.40
N PRO A 377 -39.11 7.53 28.66
CA PRO A 377 -38.25 7.73 29.83
C PRO A 377 -36.98 6.85 29.83
N ASP A 378 -37.01 5.67 29.19
CA ASP A 378 -35.85 4.78 29.14
C ASP A 378 -34.75 5.34 28.21
N ALA A 379 -35.15 5.98 27.12
CA ALA A 379 -34.22 6.64 26.19
C ALA A 379 -33.59 7.90 26.79
N ILE A 380 -34.33 8.65 27.63
CA ILE A 380 -33.80 9.79 28.41
C ILE A 380 -32.76 9.30 29.44
N GLN A 381 -33.11 8.27 30.22
CA GLN A 381 -32.22 7.71 31.24
C GLN A 381 -30.93 7.17 30.61
N TYR A 382 -31.02 6.52 29.44
CA TYR A 382 -29.85 6.03 28.72
C TYR A 382 -28.97 7.16 28.17
N LEU A 383 -29.54 8.22 27.58
CA LEU A 383 -28.76 9.39 27.13
C LEU A 383 -28.00 10.02 28.29
N ASN A 384 -28.65 10.19 29.44
CA ASN A 384 -28.01 10.66 30.66
C ASN A 384 -26.89 9.71 31.12
N SER A 385 -27.12 8.40 31.06
CA SER A 385 -26.11 7.38 31.40
C SER A 385 -24.96 7.33 30.40
N THR A 386 -25.19 7.61 29.11
CA THR A 386 -24.18 7.61 28.06
C THR A 386 -23.35 8.88 28.15
N THR A 387 -23.99 10.04 28.37
CA THR A 387 -23.31 11.28 28.73
C THR A 387 -22.53 11.12 30.04
N GLN A 388 -23.01 10.33 31.01
CA GLN A 388 -22.26 9.98 32.22
C GLN A 388 -21.13 8.98 31.97
N ARG A 389 -21.31 7.92 31.17
CA ARG A 389 -20.25 6.96 30.80
C ARG A 389 -19.18 7.62 29.96
N MET A 390 -19.56 8.56 29.10
CA MET A 390 -18.64 9.40 28.35
C MET A 390 -18.01 10.47 29.22
N LYS A 391 -18.71 11.05 30.19
CA LYS A 391 -18.09 11.84 31.27
C LYS A 391 -17.16 10.96 32.11
N ILE A 392 -17.41 9.68 32.31
CA ILE A 392 -16.53 8.76 33.05
C ILE A 392 -15.33 8.38 32.19
N ASN A 393 -15.48 8.20 30.87
CA ASN A 393 -14.36 7.96 29.96
C ASN A 393 -13.57 9.26 29.70
N GLN A 394 -14.24 10.41 29.67
CA GLN A 394 -13.63 11.74 29.71
C GLN A 394 -12.99 12.00 31.06
N LEU A 395 -13.55 11.57 32.19
CA LEU A 395 -12.98 11.69 33.54
C LEU A 395 -11.87 10.67 33.76
N LYS A 396 -11.87 9.51 33.12
CA LYS A 396 -10.74 8.58 33.12
C LYS A 396 -9.62 9.10 32.23
N ASN A 397 -9.97 9.69 31.10
CA ASN A 397 -9.03 10.41 30.25
C ASN A 397 -8.58 11.72 30.91
N GLU A 398 -9.43 12.42 31.67
CA GLU A 398 -9.17 13.67 32.39
C GLU A 398 -8.54 13.40 33.75
N GLU A 399 -8.67 12.23 34.38
CA GLU A 399 -7.91 11.80 35.57
C GLU A 399 -6.52 11.32 35.13
N PHE A 400 -6.44 10.65 33.98
CA PHE A 400 -5.15 10.39 33.32
C PHE A 400 -4.49 11.69 32.88
N TYR A 401 -5.25 12.64 32.34
CA TYR A 401 -4.78 13.98 32.00
C TYR A 401 -4.58 14.86 33.24
N ASP A 402 -5.32 14.74 34.34
CA ASP A 402 -5.17 15.53 35.57
C ASP A 402 -4.05 14.98 36.44
N GLU A 403 -3.75 13.68 36.40
CA GLU A 403 -2.49 13.16 36.96
C GLU A 403 -1.29 13.66 36.16
N GLN A 404 -1.41 13.79 34.84
CA GLN A 404 -0.38 14.39 33.98
C GLN A 404 -0.31 15.92 34.16
N VAL A 405 -1.44 16.60 34.30
CA VAL A 405 -1.58 18.06 34.37
C VAL A 405 -1.32 18.57 35.79
N LYS A 406 -1.63 17.85 36.87
CA LYS A 406 -1.15 18.14 38.23
C LYS A 406 0.36 17.93 38.38
N ARG A 407 0.97 17.10 37.52
CA ARG A 407 2.44 17.01 37.40
C ARG A 407 3.04 18.13 36.54
N ILE A 408 2.25 18.82 35.71
CA ILE A 408 2.69 19.91 34.82
C ILE A 408 2.36 21.32 35.39
N ASN A 409 1.34 21.47 36.24
CA ASN A 409 0.79 22.77 36.64
C ASN A 409 1.45 23.45 37.87
N THR A 410 2.71 23.15 38.20
CA THR A 410 3.50 24.05 39.07
C THR A 410 4.12 25.23 38.30
N VAL A 411 3.71 25.50 37.05
CA VAL A 411 4.19 26.67 36.29
C VAL A 411 3.01 27.51 35.78
N PRO A 412 2.92 28.82 36.11
CA PRO A 412 1.77 29.64 35.75
C PRO A 412 1.73 29.97 34.24
N THR A 413 0.66 29.56 33.57
CA THR A 413 0.38 29.86 32.16
C THR A 413 -0.39 31.18 32.02
N ASN A 414 0.32 32.29 32.17
CA ASN A 414 -0.06 33.57 31.56
C ASN A 414 1.21 34.23 31.02
N ARG A 415 1.79 33.64 29.97
CA ARG A 415 2.78 34.28 29.11
C ARG A 415 2.50 33.92 27.67
N ILE A 416 2.25 34.95 26.87
CA ILE A 416 2.44 34.99 25.41
C ILE A 416 3.72 34.19 25.11
N ARG A 417 3.61 33.12 24.29
CA ARG A 417 4.76 32.23 23.97
C ARG A 417 5.91 33.10 23.45
N PRO A 418 7.04 33.21 24.16
CA PRO A 418 8.23 33.79 23.56
C PRO A 418 8.63 32.86 22.42
N SER A 419 9.00 33.43 21.27
CA SER A 419 9.79 32.74 20.27
C SER A 419 10.85 31.93 20.99
N ILE A 420 10.91 30.60 20.77
CA ILE A 420 11.95 29.74 21.32
C ILE A 420 13.27 30.26 20.74
N GLN A 421 13.92 31.17 21.46
CA GLN A 421 15.32 31.49 21.23
C GLN A 421 16.04 30.24 21.69
N ILE A 422 16.33 29.36 20.73
CA ILE A 422 17.23 28.24 20.96
C ILE A 422 18.49 28.85 21.55
N ASN A 423 18.83 28.44 22.78
CA ASN A 423 20.01 28.92 23.44
C ASN A 423 21.21 28.67 22.50
N LYS A 424 21.91 29.73 22.11
CA LYS A 424 23.06 29.65 21.19
C LYS A 424 24.08 28.60 21.64
N GLN A 425 24.25 28.45 22.95
CA GLN A 425 25.11 27.43 23.56
C GLN A 425 24.65 26.00 23.24
N PHE A 426 23.34 25.72 23.26
CA PHE A 426 22.80 24.41 22.89
C PHE A 426 23.03 24.11 21.41
N GLU A 427 22.88 25.12 20.54
CA GLU A 427 23.14 24.96 19.11
C GLU A 427 24.62 24.67 18.81
N GLU A 428 25.55 25.36 19.47
CA GLU A 428 27.00 25.09 19.37
C GLU A 428 27.34 23.67 19.85
N GLN A 429 26.76 23.21 20.96
CA GLN A 429 26.94 21.85 21.46
C GLN A 429 26.39 20.79 20.49
N CYS A 430 25.23 21.04 19.88
CA CYS A 430 24.68 20.15 18.85
C CYS A 430 25.59 20.06 17.63
N GLN A 431 26.15 21.19 17.18
CA GLN A 431 27.07 21.23 16.05
C GLN A 431 28.33 20.41 16.31
N GLN A 432 28.93 20.54 17.49
CA GLN A 432 30.09 19.75 17.88
C GLN A 432 29.75 18.24 17.89
N LEU A 433 28.63 17.87 18.51
CA LEU A 433 28.17 16.48 18.58
C LEU A 433 27.90 15.87 17.20
N PHE A 434 27.34 16.65 16.28
CA PHE A 434 27.13 16.21 14.90
C PHE A 434 28.43 16.15 14.09
N GLN A 435 29.40 17.05 14.34
CA GLN A 435 30.72 16.98 13.70
C GLN A 435 31.48 15.72 14.11
N GLU A 436 31.45 15.35 15.39
CA GLU A 436 32.07 14.13 15.92
C GLU A 436 31.50 12.86 15.25
N ASN A 437 30.24 12.89 14.79
CA ASN A 437 29.53 11.75 14.21
C ASN A 437 29.13 11.95 12.74
N TYR A 438 29.78 12.90 12.05
CA TYR A 438 29.32 13.39 10.74
C TYR A 438 29.22 12.26 9.70
N THR A 439 30.27 11.43 9.60
CA THR A 439 30.35 10.34 8.62
C THR A 439 29.27 9.29 8.85
N GLN A 440 29.03 8.88 10.10
CA GLN A 440 27.96 7.92 10.41
C GLN A 440 26.58 8.51 10.10
N LEU A 441 26.31 9.75 10.53
CA LEU A 441 25.04 10.42 10.30
C LEU A 441 24.77 10.64 8.82
N PHE A 442 25.79 10.98 8.04
CA PHE A 442 25.67 11.13 6.60
C PHE A 442 25.35 9.80 5.90
N ASN A 443 25.96 8.70 6.34
CA ASN A 443 25.67 7.37 5.82
C ASN A 443 24.24 6.91 6.14
N ILE A 444 23.75 7.18 7.36
CA ILE A 444 22.35 6.94 7.73
C ILE A 444 21.43 7.77 6.84
N TYR A 445 21.69 9.07 6.72
CA TYR A 445 20.90 9.94 5.85
C TYR A 445 20.85 9.40 4.41
N ARG A 446 22.00 9.00 3.86
CA ARG A 446 22.14 8.43 2.51
C ARG A 446 21.30 7.15 2.34
N GLN A 447 21.32 6.27 3.34
CA GLN A 447 20.56 5.03 3.36
C GLN A 447 19.05 5.30 3.26
N TYR A 448 18.54 6.25 4.04
CA TYR A 448 17.10 6.54 4.06
C TYR A 448 16.65 7.42 2.90
N SER A 449 17.47 8.38 2.48
CA SER A 449 17.18 9.27 1.35
C SER A 449 17.21 8.51 0.01
N GLY A 450 17.92 7.38 -0.07
CA GLY A 450 18.00 6.54 -1.25
C GLY A 450 18.98 7.07 -2.30
N ILE A 451 20.02 7.79 -1.87
CA ILE A 451 21.11 8.24 -2.73
C ILE A 451 21.98 7.02 -3.08
N SER A 452 21.68 6.34 -4.19
CA SER A 452 22.58 5.32 -4.74
C SER A 452 23.82 5.99 -5.32
N GLN A 453 24.98 5.34 -5.25
CA GLN A 453 26.24 5.85 -5.84
C GLN A 453 26.13 6.10 -7.35
N SER A 454 25.14 5.51 -8.03
CA SER A 454 25.08 5.43 -9.50
C SER A 454 24.41 6.60 -10.21
N THR A 455 23.54 7.39 -9.57
CA THR A 455 22.70 8.36 -10.31
C THR A 455 23.07 9.82 -10.09
N GLY A 456 23.95 10.16 -9.14
CA GLY A 456 24.43 11.54 -8.92
C GLY A 456 23.35 12.59 -8.63
N GLN A 457 22.08 12.19 -8.49
CA GLN A 457 20.98 13.09 -8.15
C GLN A 457 20.85 13.15 -6.63
N ASP A 458 20.81 14.37 -6.09
CA ASP A 458 20.55 14.65 -4.69
C ASP A 458 19.13 14.19 -4.34
N ASN A 459 18.99 12.93 -3.96
CA ASN A 459 17.74 12.42 -3.43
C ASN A 459 17.56 13.02 -2.03
N GLU A 460 16.65 13.97 -1.90
CA GLU A 460 16.26 14.54 -0.62
C GLU A 460 15.32 13.56 0.14
N LEU A 461 15.35 13.62 1.47
CA LEU A 461 14.54 12.78 2.35
C LEU A 461 13.08 13.28 2.39
N VAL A 462 12.12 12.47 1.96
CA VAL A 462 10.68 12.81 2.06
C VAL A 462 10.12 12.44 3.44
N GLY A 463 9.00 13.04 3.85
CA GLY A 463 8.39 12.80 5.18
C GLY A 463 8.12 11.33 5.51
N SER A 464 7.70 10.51 4.54
CA SER A 464 7.50 9.06 4.76
C SER A 464 8.80 8.30 5.06
N LYS A 465 9.93 8.74 4.49
CA LYS A 465 11.27 8.17 4.76
C LYS A 465 11.82 8.64 6.09
N TRP A 466 11.54 9.89 6.49
CA TRP A 466 11.84 10.41 7.83
C TRP A 466 11.09 9.63 8.92
N MET A 467 9.79 9.40 8.74
CA MET A 467 9.00 8.57 9.66
C MET A 467 9.56 7.15 9.76
N LYS A 468 9.94 6.54 8.62
CA LYS A 468 10.58 5.23 8.62
C LYS A 468 11.90 5.24 9.40
N PHE A 469 12.75 6.25 9.18
CA PHE A 469 14.00 6.43 9.92
C PHE A 469 13.76 6.46 11.44
N LEU A 470 12.80 7.26 11.90
CA LEU A 470 12.48 7.34 13.33
C LEU A 470 11.92 6.02 13.88
N LYS A 471 11.11 5.30 13.09
CA LYS A 471 10.60 3.97 13.49
C LYS A 471 11.73 2.95 13.62
N ASP A 472 12.59 2.87 12.62
CA ASP A 472 13.72 1.94 12.62
C ASP A 472 14.70 2.27 13.78
N ALA A 473 14.85 3.56 14.12
CA ALA A 473 15.64 4.00 15.27
C ALA A 473 14.93 3.74 16.63
N ASN A 474 13.72 3.19 16.64
CA ASN A 474 12.87 3.07 17.83
C ASN A 474 12.64 4.41 18.55
N LEU A 475 12.46 5.50 17.79
CA LEU A 475 12.19 6.85 18.31
C LEU A 475 10.70 7.22 18.27
N VAL A 476 9.84 6.42 17.61
CA VAL A 476 8.39 6.60 17.61
C VAL A 476 7.79 5.86 18.80
N ASN A 477 6.99 6.55 19.62
CA ASN A 477 6.45 6.03 20.89
C ASN A 477 7.53 5.58 21.88
N PHE A 478 8.74 6.13 21.75
CA PHE A 478 9.86 5.78 22.61
C PHE A 478 9.63 6.34 24.01
N ASN A 479 9.74 5.50 25.03
CA ASN A 479 9.73 5.89 26.44
C ASN A 479 11.16 5.95 26.95
N LEU A 480 11.75 7.16 26.94
CA LEU A 480 13.02 7.40 27.59
C LEU A 480 12.77 7.46 29.10
N VAL A 481 12.74 6.29 29.76
CA VAL A 481 12.76 6.22 31.23
C VAL A 481 14.22 6.16 31.63
N GLU A 482 14.82 7.32 31.87
CA GLU A 482 16.10 7.34 32.56
C GLU A 482 15.87 6.76 33.96
N LYS A 483 16.60 5.69 34.33
CA LYS A 483 16.39 4.97 35.59
C LYS A 483 16.48 5.86 36.85
N ASN A 484 16.96 7.10 36.71
CA ASN A 484 17.14 8.07 37.78
C ASN A 484 16.42 9.41 37.58
N SER A 485 15.70 9.65 36.46
CA SER A 485 14.96 10.90 36.24
C SER A 485 13.47 10.62 36.02
N LYS A 486 12.61 11.35 36.75
CA LYS A 486 11.13 11.21 36.68
C LYS A 486 10.53 11.72 35.36
N LEU A 487 11.33 11.99 34.34
CA LEU A 487 10.91 12.56 33.06
C LEU A 487 10.81 11.43 32.02
N SER A 488 9.60 10.93 31.77
CA SER A 488 9.33 10.10 30.61
C SER A 488 9.18 11.00 29.38
N TYR A 489 10.13 10.96 28.46
CA TYR A 489 10.02 11.68 27.19
C TYR A 489 9.39 10.76 26.14
N GLN A 490 8.20 11.12 25.64
CA GLN A 490 7.55 10.50 24.47
C GLN A 490 7.42 11.54 23.38
N ILE A 491 7.79 11.19 22.14
CA ILE A 491 7.51 12.02 20.96
C ILE A 491 6.22 11.50 20.33
N PRO A 492 5.09 12.21 20.46
CA PRO A 492 3.85 11.75 19.88
C PRO A 492 3.87 11.87 18.35
N HIS A 493 3.12 11.01 17.68
CA HIS A 493 3.17 10.86 16.21
C HIS A 493 2.87 12.15 15.45
N ASN A 494 2.00 13.01 15.99
CA ASN A 494 1.65 14.32 15.41
C ASN A 494 2.82 15.33 15.46
N GLU A 495 3.72 15.22 16.45
CA GLU A 495 4.89 16.09 16.55
C GLU A 495 5.96 15.76 15.52
N ILE A 496 6.05 14.50 15.08
CA ILE A 496 7.03 14.07 14.07
C ILE A 496 6.86 14.82 12.75
N ASP A 497 5.61 14.96 12.29
CA ASP A 497 5.28 15.70 11.06
C ASP A 497 5.56 17.19 11.23
N LEU A 498 5.31 17.74 12.42
CA LEU A 498 5.62 19.14 12.74
C LEU A 498 7.13 19.39 12.78
N ILE A 499 7.91 18.47 13.35
CA ILE A 499 9.38 18.52 13.38
C ILE A 499 9.94 18.46 11.96
N PHE A 500 9.42 17.55 11.12
CA PHE A 500 9.80 17.46 9.72
C PHE A 500 9.52 18.77 8.98
N ALA A 501 8.30 19.31 9.10
CA ALA A 501 7.93 20.58 8.47
C ALA A 501 8.81 21.75 8.96
N LYS A 502 9.04 21.85 10.27
CA LYS A 502 9.93 22.87 10.86
C LYS A 502 11.35 22.76 10.31
N ALA A 503 11.93 21.56 10.32
CA ALA A 503 13.28 21.32 9.79
C ALA A 503 13.40 21.71 8.31
N CYS A 504 12.36 21.44 7.50
CA CYS A 504 12.32 21.87 6.10
C CYS A 504 12.27 23.40 5.94
N THR A 505 11.61 24.13 6.83
CA THR A 505 11.48 25.62 6.73
C THR A 505 12.71 26.39 7.18
N ILE A 506 13.49 25.88 8.14
CA ILE A 506 14.58 26.63 8.80
C ILE A 506 15.68 27.09 7.82
N CYS A 507 15.93 26.36 6.74
CA CYS A 507 16.94 26.75 5.73
C CYS A 507 16.43 27.71 4.64
N GLN A 508 15.15 28.09 4.64
CA GLN A 508 14.55 28.91 3.58
C GLN A 508 14.48 30.42 3.89
N ASN A 509 14.99 30.86 5.05
CA ASN A 509 14.79 32.20 5.63
C ASN A 509 15.39 33.40 4.86
N HIS A 510 15.83 33.25 3.61
CA HIS A 510 16.41 34.36 2.83
C HIS A 510 15.79 34.59 1.44
N ARG A 511 14.64 33.98 1.10
CA ARG A 511 13.97 34.27 -0.17
C ARG A 511 12.49 34.62 -0.01
N THR A 512 12.19 35.81 -0.55
CA THR A 512 10.93 36.54 -0.74
C THR A 512 9.61 35.75 -0.61
N SER A 513 8.65 36.42 0.02
CA SER A 513 7.31 36.04 0.47
C SER A 513 6.28 35.61 -0.59
N VAL A 514 6.70 34.85 -1.61
CA VAL A 514 5.76 34.33 -2.59
C VAL A 514 5.13 33.03 -2.05
N PRO A 515 3.78 32.92 -1.96
CA PRO A 515 3.11 31.70 -1.55
C PRO A 515 3.45 30.57 -2.53
N MET A 516 4.33 29.65 -2.12
CA MET A 516 4.73 28.52 -2.93
C MET A 516 3.56 27.54 -3.08
N LYS A 517 3.19 27.26 -4.34
CA LYS A 517 2.42 26.07 -4.71
C LYS A 517 3.06 24.85 -4.05
N GLN A 518 2.24 23.95 -3.51
CA GLN A 518 2.59 22.75 -2.72
C GLN A 518 3.71 21.89 -3.36
N LYS A 519 4.96 22.36 -3.29
CA LYS A 519 6.12 21.57 -3.67
C LYS A 519 6.28 20.52 -2.59
N LYS A 520 6.41 19.26 -3.00
CA LYS A 520 6.65 18.13 -2.10
C LYS A 520 7.77 18.50 -1.14
N GLN A 521 7.46 18.60 0.16
CA GLN A 521 8.46 18.94 1.17
C GLN A 521 9.46 17.81 1.29
N THR A 522 10.73 18.20 1.28
CA THR A 522 11.87 17.32 1.27
C THR A 522 12.97 17.91 2.14
N MET A 523 13.81 17.04 2.69
CA MET A 523 14.81 17.37 3.70
C MET A 523 16.19 16.96 3.18
N ASN A 524 17.08 17.94 3.03
CA ASN A 524 18.50 17.69 2.75
C ASN A 524 19.25 17.26 4.03
N PHE A 525 20.54 16.97 3.93
CA PHE A 525 21.31 16.47 5.08
C PHE A 525 21.37 17.46 6.26
N ILE A 526 21.51 18.76 5.98
CA ILE A 526 21.55 19.79 7.04
C ILE A 526 20.19 19.85 7.75
N GLN A 527 19.10 19.82 6.98
CA GLN A 527 17.75 19.77 7.52
C GLN A 527 17.48 18.46 8.29
N PHE A 528 18.10 17.35 7.90
CA PHE A 528 18.06 16.08 8.64
C PHE A 528 18.72 16.19 10.02
N LEU A 529 19.92 16.76 10.09
CA LEU A 529 20.57 17.04 11.39
C LEU A 529 19.71 17.97 12.24
N LYS A 530 19.09 19.00 11.63
CA LYS A 530 18.17 19.89 12.34
C LYS A 530 16.90 19.18 12.81
N GLY A 531 16.39 18.24 12.03
CA GLY A 531 15.27 17.37 12.41
C GLY A 531 15.59 16.54 13.65
N ILE A 532 16.79 15.94 13.71
CA ILE A 532 17.27 15.21 14.90
C ILE A 532 17.43 16.17 16.09
N GLN A 533 18.01 17.35 15.88
CA GLN A 533 18.13 18.37 16.93
C GLN A 533 16.76 18.79 17.49
N LEU A 534 15.73 18.91 16.64
CA LEU A 534 14.38 19.29 17.06
C LEU A 534 13.63 18.20 17.82
N LEU A 535 14.18 16.98 17.93
CA LEU A 535 13.60 15.91 18.75
C LEU A 535 13.70 16.20 20.25
N THR A 536 14.60 17.08 20.71
CA THR A 536 14.76 17.42 22.13
C THR A 536 15.47 18.78 22.30
N ASN A 537 15.23 19.46 23.42
CA ASN A 537 15.95 20.68 23.80
C ASN A 537 17.09 20.43 24.81
N ASP A 538 17.38 19.17 25.13
CA ASP A 538 18.42 18.76 26.08
C ASP A 538 19.55 17.99 25.37
N ILE A 539 20.79 18.45 25.57
CA ILE A 539 21.98 17.88 24.92
C ILE A 539 22.30 16.48 25.40
N HIS A 540 22.01 16.15 26.67
CA HIS A 540 22.24 14.82 27.23
C HIS A 540 21.26 13.81 26.65
N VAL A 541 19.99 14.22 26.48
CA VAL A 541 18.97 13.42 25.81
C VAL A 541 19.33 13.24 24.34
N LEU A 542 19.79 14.29 23.65
CA LEU A 542 20.22 14.21 22.25
C LEU A 542 21.39 13.24 22.08
N LYS A 543 22.38 13.29 22.98
CA LYS A 543 23.52 12.36 22.99
C LYS A 543 23.07 10.92 23.18
N THR A 544 22.07 10.69 24.03
CA THR A 544 21.47 9.36 24.26
C THR A 544 20.72 8.87 23.03
N ILE A 545 19.89 9.73 22.42
CA ILE A 545 19.20 9.45 21.15
C ILE A 545 20.21 9.10 20.06
N LEU A 546 21.28 9.88 19.92
CA LEU A 546 22.29 9.63 18.90
C LEU A 546 23.00 8.30 19.13
N ASN A 547 23.56 8.07 20.31
CA ASN A 547 24.41 6.90 20.55
C ASN A 547 23.63 5.59 20.63
N ASN A 548 22.48 5.60 21.29
CA ASN A 548 21.75 4.36 21.58
C ASN A 548 20.75 3.99 20.48
N HIS A 549 20.28 4.96 19.69
CA HIS A 549 19.22 4.76 18.71
C HIS A 549 19.70 5.02 17.29
N VAL A 550 20.12 6.25 17.00
CA VAL A 550 20.45 6.66 15.62
C VAL A 550 21.70 5.94 15.11
N LEU A 551 22.81 5.98 15.86
CA LEU A 551 24.05 5.35 15.46
C LEU A 551 23.97 3.81 15.52
N HIS A 552 23.07 3.26 16.33
CA HIS A 552 22.81 1.82 16.34
C HIS A 552 22.20 1.33 15.00
N LEU A 553 21.58 2.21 14.21
CA LEU A 553 21.17 1.87 12.83
C LEU A 553 22.35 1.54 11.92
N MET A 554 23.54 2.08 12.17
CA MET A 554 24.74 1.69 11.42
C MET A 554 25.14 0.25 11.74
N SER A 555 25.00 -0.18 13.01
CA SER A 555 25.17 -1.60 13.35
C SER A 555 24.11 -2.49 12.71
N GLN A 556 22.93 -1.97 12.39
CA GLN A 556 21.87 -2.71 11.68
C GLN A 556 21.84 -2.48 10.17
N GLY A 557 22.85 -1.78 9.63
CA GLY A 557 22.92 -1.40 8.24
C GLY A 557 22.98 -2.60 7.29
N PRO A 558 22.76 -2.37 5.98
CA PRO A 558 22.78 -3.43 4.97
C PRO A 558 24.12 -4.20 4.96
N GLU A 559 25.23 -3.58 5.35
CA GLU A 559 26.54 -4.24 5.44
C GLU A 559 26.61 -5.25 6.59
N ASN A 560 26.00 -4.97 7.74
CA ASN A 560 25.99 -5.92 8.85
C ASN A 560 24.96 -7.01 8.63
N LYS A 561 23.78 -6.69 8.08
CA LYS A 561 22.86 -7.73 7.59
C LYS A 561 23.53 -8.65 6.56
N MET A 562 24.39 -8.08 5.70
CA MET A 562 25.21 -8.86 4.77
C MET A 562 26.21 -9.76 5.49
N LYS A 563 26.87 -9.29 6.56
CA LYS A 563 27.75 -10.13 7.39
C LYS A 563 26.97 -11.22 8.12
N ASP A 564 25.78 -10.92 8.63
CA ASP A 564 24.93 -11.87 9.35
C ASP A 564 24.44 -12.97 8.42
N LEU A 565 23.91 -12.61 7.25
CA LEU A 565 23.52 -13.56 6.21
C LEU A 565 24.69 -14.40 5.71
N LEU A 566 25.87 -13.79 5.54
CA LEU A 566 27.09 -14.53 5.20
C LEU A 566 27.48 -15.51 6.32
N SER A 567 27.39 -15.10 7.58
CA SER A 567 27.67 -15.98 8.73
C SER A 567 26.67 -17.13 8.79
N GLN A 568 25.39 -16.87 8.54
CA GLN A 568 24.35 -17.90 8.44
C GLN A 568 24.66 -18.90 7.32
N LEU A 569 25.01 -18.42 6.12
CA LEU A 569 25.41 -19.30 5.02
C LEU A 569 26.62 -20.16 5.40
N MET A 570 27.67 -19.56 5.94
CA MET A 570 28.88 -20.29 6.35
C MET A 570 28.63 -21.27 7.49
N ASN A 571 27.65 -21.01 8.36
CA ASN A 571 27.24 -21.95 9.40
C ASN A 571 26.40 -23.09 8.83
N LEU A 572 25.49 -22.80 7.90
CA LEU A 572 24.68 -23.78 7.19
C LEU A 572 25.57 -24.76 6.39
N LEU A 573 26.61 -24.24 5.74
CA LEU A 573 27.57 -25.05 4.98
C LEU A 573 28.53 -25.89 5.85
N LYS A 574 28.53 -25.72 7.18
CA LYS A 574 29.24 -26.63 8.10
C LYS A 574 28.45 -27.90 8.39
N ASP A 575 27.13 -27.86 8.22
CA ASP A 575 26.27 -29.01 8.44
C ASP A 575 26.36 -29.98 7.24
N ARG A 576 26.86 -31.20 7.50
CA ARG A 576 27.06 -32.22 6.48
C ARG A 576 25.74 -32.66 5.84
N GLU A 577 24.65 -32.72 6.61
CA GLU A 577 23.35 -33.14 6.09
C GLU A 577 22.78 -32.09 5.15
N ILE A 578 22.91 -30.81 5.52
CA ILE A 578 22.48 -29.71 4.65
C ILE A 578 23.33 -29.67 3.37
N VAL A 579 24.65 -29.84 3.45
CA VAL A 579 25.51 -29.90 2.26
C VAL A 579 25.13 -31.08 1.35
N GLU A 580 24.82 -32.25 1.91
CA GLU A 580 24.32 -33.40 1.15
C GLU A 580 22.97 -33.07 0.47
N PHE A 581 22.05 -32.45 1.21
CA PHE A 581 20.75 -32.02 0.70
C PHE A 581 20.88 -31.02 -0.45
N LEU A 582 21.70 -29.98 -0.29
CA LEU A 582 21.96 -28.97 -1.32
C LEU A 582 22.61 -29.60 -2.56
N GLY A 583 23.45 -30.63 -2.40
CA GLY A 583 24.01 -31.40 -3.50
C GLY A 583 22.96 -32.16 -4.32
N LEU A 584 21.91 -32.70 -3.68
CA LEU A 584 20.77 -33.33 -4.36
C LEU A 584 19.84 -32.30 -5.00
N LEU A 585 19.59 -31.20 -4.29
CA LEU A 585 18.82 -30.07 -4.83
C LEU A 585 19.48 -29.51 -6.08
N HIS A 586 20.80 -29.30 -6.05
CA HIS A 586 21.56 -28.81 -7.18
C HIS A 586 21.34 -29.66 -8.44
N LYS A 587 21.34 -31.00 -8.31
CA LYS A 587 21.07 -31.90 -9.44
C LYS A 587 19.68 -31.68 -10.03
N SER A 588 18.67 -31.55 -9.18
CA SER A 588 17.26 -31.43 -9.59
C SER A 588 16.94 -30.04 -10.17
N ILE A 589 17.49 -28.97 -9.57
CA ILE A 589 17.19 -27.59 -9.95
C ILE A 589 17.96 -27.13 -11.21
N LEU A 590 19.03 -27.84 -11.59
CA LEU A 590 19.93 -27.42 -12.66
C LEU A 590 19.25 -27.24 -14.03
N VAL A 591 18.24 -28.07 -14.34
CA VAL A 591 17.45 -27.95 -15.58
C VAL A 591 16.75 -26.58 -15.63
N TYR A 592 16.19 -26.15 -14.51
CA TYR A 592 15.53 -24.84 -14.39
C TYR A 592 16.55 -23.71 -14.44
N TYR A 593 17.65 -23.80 -13.67
CA TYR A 593 18.70 -22.78 -13.70
C TYR A 593 19.20 -22.47 -15.12
N ARG A 594 19.47 -23.53 -15.91
CA ARG A 594 19.94 -23.39 -17.30
C ARG A 594 18.97 -22.63 -18.19
N GLN A 595 17.66 -22.75 -17.96
CA GLN A 595 16.65 -22.04 -18.73
C GLN A 595 16.69 -20.52 -18.49
N TYR A 596 17.08 -20.09 -17.29
CA TYR A 596 17.19 -18.67 -16.95
C TYR A 596 18.57 -18.08 -17.30
N THR A 597 19.61 -18.92 -17.45
CA THR A 597 20.95 -18.49 -17.86
C THR A 597 21.14 -18.63 -19.37
N ILE A 598 21.03 -17.53 -20.12
CA ILE A 598 21.21 -17.56 -21.58
C ILE A 598 22.70 -17.74 -21.91
N GLY A 599 23.13 -18.98 -22.15
CA GLY A 599 24.39 -19.38 -22.80
C GLY A 599 25.68 -19.25 -21.98
N LYS A 600 25.72 -18.44 -20.91
CA LYS A 600 26.95 -18.17 -20.15
C LYS A 600 27.11 -18.98 -18.85
N GLN A 601 26.16 -19.84 -18.50
CA GLN A 601 26.12 -20.59 -17.22
C GLN A 601 26.18 -19.73 -15.94
N VAL A 602 26.09 -18.41 -16.07
CA VAL A 602 26.01 -17.44 -14.98
C VAL A 602 24.69 -16.69 -15.06
N MET A 603 24.19 -16.27 -13.91
CA MET A 603 22.92 -15.58 -13.74
C MET A 603 23.13 -14.15 -13.26
N ASN A 604 22.53 -13.18 -13.94
CA ASN A 604 22.47 -11.80 -13.47
C ASN A 604 21.22 -11.55 -12.60
N PHE A 605 21.10 -10.37 -11.99
CA PHE A 605 19.98 -10.07 -11.09
C PHE A 605 18.61 -10.12 -11.80
N GLU A 606 18.52 -9.73 -13.08
CA GLU A 606 17.25 -9.73 -13.81
C GLU A 606 16.75 -11.17 -14.05
N GLN A 607 17.66 -12.06 -14.44
CA GLN A 607 17.38 -13.49 -14.61
C GLN A 607 17.02 -14.14 -13.27
N PHE A 608 17.76 -13.81 -12.21
CA PHE A 608 17.49 -14.25 -10.84
C PHE A 608 16.10 -13.81 -10.35
N GLN A 609 15.77 -12.53 -10.52
CA GLN A 609 14.46 -11.99 -10.14
C GLN A 609 13.33 -12.64 -10.95
N ARG A 610 13.56 -12.92 -12.24
CA ARG A 610 12.59 -13.62 -13.09
C ARG A 610 12.31 -15.03 -12.59
N PHE A 611 13.36 -15.80 -12.22
CA PHE A 611 13.20 -17.11 -11.60
C PHE A 611 12.33 -17.02 -10.34
N TYR A 612 12.69 -16.11 -9.41
CA TYR A 612 11.95 -15.95 -8.15
C TYR A 612 10.49 -15.56 -8.36
N LYS A 613 10.18 -14.83 -9.44
CA LYS A 613 8.81 -14.48 -9.80
C LYS A 613 8.04 -15.67 -10.38
N ASP A 614 8.62 -16.38 -11.35
CA ASP A 614 7.95 -17.49 -12.04
C ASP A 614 7.67 -18.67 -11.09
N PHE A 615 8.48 -18.82 -10.04
CA PHE A 615 8.31 -19.84 -8.98
C PHE A 615 7.58 -19.32 -7.73
N SER A 616 6.92 -18.15 -7.80
CA SER A 616 6.14 -17.58 -6.69
C SER A 616 6.91 -17.37 -5.37
N ILE A 617 8.24 -17.21 -5.42
CA ILE A 617 9.01 -16.73 -4.25
C ILE A 617 8.76 -15.24 -4.07
N PHE A 618 8.67 -14.50 -5.18
CA PHE A 618 8.35 -13.07 -5.22
C PHE A 618 7.00 -12.85 -5.94
N PRO A 619 6.06 -12.07 -5.36
CA PRO A 619 6.14 -11.34 -4.09
C PRO A 619 5.68 -12.13 -2.86
N ASP A 620 5.31 -13.40 -3.03
CA ASP A 620 4.48 -14.12 -2.05
C ASP A 620 5.25 -14.52 -0.78
N LEU A 621 6.52 -14.94 -0.91
CA LEU A 621 7.34 -15.42 0.21
C LEU A 621 8.39 -14.39 0.66
N LEU A 622 9.02 -13.71 -0.30
CA LEU A 622 10.08 -12.73 -0.03
C LEU A 622 9.82 -11.41 -0.73
N THR A 623 10.18 -10.32 -0.04
CA THR A 623 10.16 -8.97 -0.64
C THR A 623 11.32 -8.80 -1.62
N LYS A 624 11.15 -7.91 -2.62
CA LYS A 624 12.22 -7.57 -3.58
C LYS A 624 13.53 -7.16 -2.91
N ASN A 625 13.45 -6.46 -1.77
CA ASN A 625 14.65 -6.00 -1.05
C ASN A 625 15.47 -7.16 -0.49
N LYS A 626 14.82 -8.19 0.08
CA LYS A 626 15.51 -9.39 0.59
C LYS A 626 16.20 -10.13 -0.55
N ILE A 627 15.52 -10.28 -1.69
CA ILE A 627 16.05 -10.93 -2.89
C ILE A 627 17.27 -10.18 -3.45
N VAL A 628 17.21 -8.85 -3.51
CA VAL A 628 18.37 -8.01 -3.91
C VAL A 628 19.54 -8.22 -2.95
N GLN A 629 19.29 -8.24 -1.64
CA GLN A 629 20.34 -8.44 -0.63
C GLN A 629 21.01 -9.80 -0.78
N ILE A 630 20.24 -10.89 -0.85
CA ILE A 630 20.75 -12.25 -1.05
C ILE A 630 21.60 -12.31 -2.32
N PHE A 631 21.11 -11.79 -3.45
CA PHE A 631 21.86 -11.78 -4.70
C PHE A 631 23.16 -10.98 -4.61
N GLN A 632 23.14 -9.79 -4.02
CA GLN A 632 24.34 -8.95 -3.87
C GLN A 632 25.40 -9.62 -3.01
N ILE A 633 25.00 -10.36 -1.96
CA ILE A 633 25.91 -11.08 -1.09
C ILE A 633 26.62 -12.18 -1.87
N LEU A 634 25.85 -13.04 -2.50
CA LEU A 634 26.37 -14.17 -3.27
C LEU A 634 27.20 -13.71 -4.47
N SER A 635 26.81 -12.62 -5.11
CA SER A 635 27.57 -12.06 -6.22
C SER A 635 28.94 -11.52 -5.78
N LYS A 636 29.05 -10.90 -4.61
CA LYS A 636 30.35 -10.49 -4.05
C LYS A 636 31.19 -11.69 -3.62
N LEU A 637 30.57 -12.75 -3.09
CA LEU A 637 31.29 -13.98 -2.77
C LEU A 637 31.88 -14.63 -4.03
N TYR A 638 31.08 -14.70 -5.09
CA TYR A 638 31.52 -15.20 -6.39
C TYR A 638 32.69 -14.38 -6.95
N GLU A 639 32.59 -13.04 -6.91
CA GLU A 639 33.67 -12.12 -7.32
C GLU A 639 34.97 -12.33 -6.52
N ASN A 640 34.86 -12.66 -5.22
CA ASN A 640 36.01 -12.95 -4.39
C ASN A 640 36.65 -14.33 -4.67
N GLN A 641 35.87 -15.29 -5.18
CA GLN A 641 36.35 -16.64 -5.51
C GLN A 641 37.04 -16.71 -6.88
N GLU A 642 36.50 -15.99 -7.87
CA GLU A 642 36.99 -15.97 -9.25
C GLU A 642 37.98 -14.80 -9.46
N ASN A 643 39.28 -15.08 -9.40
CA ASN A 643 40.41 -14.14 -9.62
C ASN A 643 40.09 -12.90 -10.50
N GLN A 644 39.77 -11.75 -9.86
CA GLN A 644 39.71 -10.32 -10.29
C GLN A 644 39.20 -9.91 -11.69
N ASN A 645 38.95 -10.81 -12.63
CA ASN A 645 38.61 -10.48 -14.02
C ASN A 645 37.11 -10.59 -14.32
N ILE A 646 36.30 -11.08 -13.40
CA ILE A 646 34.85 -11.15 -13.57
C ILE A 646 34.23 -9.84 -13.07
N LYS A 647 33.43 -9.21 -13.93
CA LYS A 647 32.62 -8.04 -13.56
C LYS A 647 31.56 -8.48 -12.54
N GLY A 648 31.54 -7.83 -11.37
CA GLY A 648 30.54 -8.08 -10.33
C GLY A 648 29.08 -8.00 -10.82
N GLY A 649 28.15 -8.57 -10.05
CA GLY A 649 26.73 -8.64 -10.39
C GLY A 649 26.29 -9.92 -11.11
N LEU A 650 27.10 -10.98 -11.04
CA LEU A 650 26.80 -12.32 -11.54
C LEU A 650 26.90 -13.34 -10.39
N ILE A 651 26.16 -14.44 -10.52
CA ILE A 651 26.27 -15.64 -9.67
C ILE A 651 26.31 -16.90 -10.56
N ASP A 652 26.93 -17.98 -10.09
CA ASP A 652 26.93 -19.27 -10.77
C ASP A 652 25.82 -20.21 -10.24
N GLN A 653 25.83 -21.46 -10.70
CA GLN A 653 24.86 -22.48 -10.29
C GLN A 653 24.96 -22.85 -8.80
N HIS A 654 26.14 -22.77 -8.19
CA HIS A 654 26.35 -23.11 -6.78
C HIS A 654 25.81 -22.01 -5.88
N MET A 655 26.19 -20.76 -6.17
CA MET A 655 25.65 -19.57 -5.51
C MET A 655 24.13 -19.48 -5.68
N PHE A 656 23.58 -19.88 -6.83
CA PHE A 656 22.14 -19.95 -7.01
C PHE A 656 21.45 -20.94 -6.06
N VAL A 657 22.01 -22.12 -5.84
CA VAL A 657 21.46 -23.09 -4.87
C VAL A 657 21.55 -22.57 -3.45
N GLU A 658 22.69 -21.98 -3.09
CA GLU A 658 22.88 -21.33 -1.78
C GLU A 658 21.88 -20.18 -1.57
N SER A 659 21.48 -19.48 -2.64
CA SER A 659 20.45 -18.45 -2.57
C SER A 659 19.09 -18.99 -2.14
N LEU A 660 18.74 -20.22 -2.54
CA LEU A 660 17.50 -20.86 -2.12
C LEU A 660 17.57 -21.24 -0.65
N ALA A 661 18.73 -21.71 -0.18
CA ALA A 661 18.96 -22.01 1.23
C ALA A 661 18.82 -20.75 2.10
N LEU A 662 19.47 -19.65 1.72
CA LEU A 662 19.34 -18.36 2.40
C LEU A 662 17.92 -17.81 2.34
N SER A 663 17.24 -17.98 1.20
CA SER A 663 15.84 -17.56 1.05
C SER A 663 14.93 -18.30 2.01
N ALA A 664 15.16 -19.60 2.21
CA ALA A 664 14.41 -20.39 3.19
C ALA A 664 14.57 -19.83 4.60
N LEU A 665 15.79 -19.47 5.02
CA LEU A 665 16.01 -18.91 6.37
C LEU A 665 15.36 -17.52 6.57
N GLU A 666 15.20 -16.76 5.49
CA GLU A 666 14.61 -15.41 5.50
C GLU A 666 13.08 -15.38 5.46
N ILE A 667 12.43 -16.51 5.17
CA ILE A 667 10.97 -16.65 5.22
C ILE A 667 10.53 -16.73 6.69
N SER A 668 9.50 -15.95 7.04
CA SER A 668 8.86 -16.05 8.35
C SER A 668 7.93 -17.27 8.34
N TYR A 669 8.31 -18.29 9.09
CA TYR A 669 7.45 -19.43 9.41
C TYR A 669 6.68 -19.12 10.70
N ASN A 670 5.57 -19.80 10.95
CA ASN A 670 4.86 -19.65 12.22
C ASN A 670 5.79 -20.09 13.36
N ASP A 671 5.96 -19.24 14.36
CA ASP A 671 6.93 -19.44 15.45
C ASP A 671 6.66 -20.73 16.27
N ASP A 672 5.43 -21.26 16.20
CA ASP A 672 5.00 -22.46 16.92
C ASP A 672 5.63 -23.77 16.40
N GLU A 673 6.17 -23.78 15.17
CA GLU A 673 6.56 -25.02 14.48
C GLU A 673 8.02 -25.46 14.75
N ASN A 674 8.86 -24.65 15.42
CA ASN A 674 10.25 -24.96 15.77
C ASN A 674 11.08 -25.68 14.66
N LEU A 675 10.83 -25.33 13.39
CA LEU A 675 11.43 -26.02 12.24
C LEU A 675 12.96 -25.88 12.22
N SER A 676 13.64 -26.99 12.01
CA SER A 676 15.08 -27.04 11.74
C SER A 676 15.43 -26.31 10.44
N GLN A 677 16.71 -25.95 10.27
CA GLN A 677 17.17 -25.28 9.05
C GLN A 677 16.94 -26.15 7.80
N LEU A 678 17.16 -27.46 7.92
CA LEU A 678 16.94 -28.43 6.83
C LEU A 678 15.47 -28.49 6.42
N GLU A 679 14.54 -28.52 7.38
CA GLU A 679 13.09 -28.54 7.14
C GLU A 679 12.62 -27.24 6.48
N LYS A 680 13.14 -26.08 6.89
CA LYS A 680 12.84 -24.80 6.24
C LYS A 680 13.23 -24.81 4.77
N ILE A 681 14.43 -25.32 4.46
CA ILE A 681 14.91 -25.47 3.08
C ILE A 681 13.98 -26.42 2.33
N TYR A 682 13.68 -27.58 2.90
CA TYR A 682 12.79 -28.57 2.29
C TYR A 682 11.42 -27.98 1.96
N PHE A 683 10.79 -27.27 2.90
CA PHE A 683 9.48 -26.64 2.71
C PHE A 683 9.50 -25.62 1.57
N LEU A 684 10.56 -24.82 1.47
CA LEU A 684 10.71 -23.91 0.34
C LEU A 684 10.76 -24.69 -0.99
N ILE A 685 11.58 -25.74 -1.08
CA ILE A 685 11.71 -26.53 -2.33
C ILE A 685 10.39 -27.22 -2.69
N GLU A 686 9.64 -27.70 -1.71
CA GLU A 686 8.30 -28.23 -1.92
C GLU A 686 7.35 -27.19 -2.50
N ARG A 687 7.36 -25.96 -1.97
CA ARG A 687 6.59 -24.84 -2.52
C ARG A 687 7.01 -24.49 -3.95
N LEU A 688 8.32 -24.52 -4.27
CA LEU A 688 8.80 -24.33 -5.64
C LEU A 688 8.26 -25.41 -6.58
N ASN A 689 8.23 -26.66 -6.13
CA ASN A 689 7.74 -27.80 -6.91
C ASN A 689 6.23 -27.70 -7.19
N GLN A 690 5.47 -27.12 -6.25
CA GLN A 690 4.02 -26.90 -6.37
C GLN A 690 3.65 -25.64 -7.16
N SER A 691 4.59 -24.72 -7.37
CA SER A 691 4.37 -23.48 -8.12
C SER A 691 4.12 -23.71 -9.62
N ASP A 692 3.77 -22.66 -10.37
CA ASP A 692 3.69 -22.72 -11.84
C ASP A 692 5.07 -22.72 -12.52
N GLY A 693 6.15 -22.43 -11.77
CA GLY A 693 7.52 -22.33 -12.28
C GLY A 693 7.96 -23.54 -13.10
N PRO A 694 7.81 -24.79 -12.59
CA PRO A 694 8.15 -25.97 -13.35
C PRO A 694 7.40 -26.08 -14.68
N ARG A 695 6.09 -25.78 -14.69
CA ARG A 695 5.25 -25.82 -15.90
C ARG A 695 5.67 -24.75 -16.92
N ILE A 696 6.01 -23.55 -16.45
CA ILE A 696 6.50 -22.45 -17.29
C ILE A 696 7.78 -22.87 -18.01
N VAL A 697 8.73 -23.47 -17.29
CA VAL A 697 10.01 -23.93 -17.86
C VAL A 697 9.80 -25.07 -18.84
N GLN A 698 8.97 -26.07 -18.50
CA GLN A 698 8.60 -27.17 -19.41
C GLN A 698 8.04 -26.65 -20.73
N LYS A 699 7.09 -25.70 -20.66
CA LYS A 699 6.48 -25.09 -21.84
C LYS A 699 7.49 -24.33 -22.70
N GLN A 700 8.43 -23.62 -22.08
CA GLN A 700 9.49 -22.90 -22.80
C GLN A 700 10.46 -23.86 -23.50
N LEU A 701 10.66 -25.06 -22.95
CA LEU A 701 11.47 -26.12 -23.56
C LEU A 701 10.70 -26.95 -24.60
N GLY A 702 9.43 -26.61 -24.88
CA GLY A 702 8.59 -27.27 -25.88
C GLY A 702 7.91 -28.55 -25.38
N HIS A 703 7.95 -28.83 -24.08
CA HIS A 703 7.22 -29.95 -23.49
C HIS A 703 5.77 -29.51 -23.22
N THR A 704 4.83 -30.01 -24.02
CA THR A 704 3.38 -29.69 -23.92
C THR A 704 2.61 -30.61 -22.99
N THR A 705 3.17 -31.78 -22.70
CA THR A 705 2.70 -32.73 -21.69
C THR A 705 3.82 -32.94 -20.70
N CYS A 706 3.51 -33.09 -19.42
CA CYS A 706 4.51 -33.45 -18.42
C CYS A 706 5.04 -34.83 -18.83
N PRO A 707 6.27 -34.94 -19.36
CA PRO A 707 6.80 -36.27 -19.63
C PRO A 707 6.81 -36.99 -18.29
N SER A 708 6.38 -38.25 -18.25
CA SER A 708 6.28 -39.07 -17.03
C SER A 708 7.66 -39.42 -16.43
N GLY A 709 8.64 -38.52 -16.57
CA GLY A 709 10.02 -38.67 -16.15
C GLY A 709 10.27 -37.99 -14.80
N GLN A 710 11.06 -38.69 -13.99
CA GLN A 710 11.56 -38.29 -12.68
C GLN A 710 12.38 -36.98 -12.70
N ASP A 711 12.78 -36.52 -13.89
CA ASP A 711 13.71 -35.39 -14.07
C ASP A 711 13.07 -34.00 -13.82
N TRP A 712 11.75 -33.92 -13.68
CA TRP A 712 11.02 -32.65 -13.46
C TRP A 712 10.44 -32.49 -12.05
N ASP A 713 10.56 -33.49 -11.20
CA ASP A 713 10.19 -33.36 -9.79
C ASP A 713 11.42 -32.87 -9.01
N LEU A 714 11.36 -31.62 -8.54
CA LEU A 714 12.46 -31.01 -7.76
C LEU A 714 12.80 -31.82 -6.51
N LEU A 715 11.84 -32.58 -5.99
CA LEU A 715 12.00 -33.37 -4.79
C LEU A 715 12.43 -34.81 -5.09
N TYR A 716 12.51 -35.27 -6.35
CA TYR A 716 12.73 -36.69 -6.66
C TYR A 716 13.97 -37.28 -5.97
N HIS A 717 15.13 -36.65 -6.14
CA HIS A 717 16.38 -37.11 -5.52
C HIS A 717 16.37 -36.92 -4.00
N ILE A 718 15.72 -35.87 -3.51
CA ILE A 718 15.60 -35.56 -2.08
C ILE A 718 14.76 -36.61 -1.39
N LYS A 719 13.55 -36.92 -1.90
CA LYS A 719 12.63 -37.92 -1.34
C LYS A 719 13.26 -39.31 -1.27
N LYS A 720 14.12 -39.66 -2.24
CA LYS A 720 14.83 -40.94 -2.25
C LYS A 720 15.86 -41.05 -1.11
N ARG A 721 16.50 -39.95 -0.72
CA ARG A 721 17.57 -39.95 0.30
C ARG A 721 17.05 -39.58 1.70
N PHE A 722 16.13 -38.65 1.78
CA PHE A 722 15.56 -38.09 2.99
C PHE A 722 14.07 -38.45 3.12
N SER A 723 13.72 -39.73 2.92
CA SER A 723 12.33 -40.19 2.99
C SER A 723 11.68 -39.94 4.37
N TRP A 724 12.49 -39.90 5.43
CA TRP A 724 12.04 -39.62 6.79
C TRP A 724 11.48 -38.20 6.98
N LEU A 725 11.97 -37.20 6.24
CA LEU A 725 11.43 -35.82 6.29
C LEU A 725 9.96 -35.77 5.83
N ILE A 726 9.60 -36.60 4.86
CA ILE A 726 8.24 -36.68 4.32
C ILE A 726 7.31 -37.34 5.34
N GLN A 727 7.77 -38.42 5.97
CA GLN A 727 6.99 -39.19 6.94
C GLN A 727 6.61 -38.34 8.16
N GLN A 728 7.49 -37.44 8.59
CA GLN A 728 7.19 -36.52 9.69
C GLN A 728 6.11 -35.50 9.32
N GLN A 729 6.12 -34.95 8.09
CA GLN A 729 5.08 -34.01 7.66
C GLN A 729 3.70 -34.66 7.49
N GLU A 730 3.66 -35.89 6.96
CA GLU A 730 2.40 -36.62 6.85
C GLU A 730 1.78 -36.86 8.22
N GLN A 731 2.58 -37.10 9.26
CA GLN A 731 2.07 -37.28 10.64
C GLN A 731 1.49 -35.98 11.23
N VAL A 732 2.12 -34.83 11.00
CA VAL A 732 1.61 -33.53 11.49
C VAL A 732 0.29 -33.13 10.81
N SER A 733 0.11 -33.51 9.54
CA SER A 733 -1.13 -33.25 8.79
C SER A 733 -2.35 -34.08 9.25
N TYR A 734 -2.17 -35.17 10.02
CA TYR A 734 -3.27 -36.01 10.49
C TYR A 734 -3.76 -35.64 11.90
N GLU A 735 -2.97 -34.88 12.67
CA GLU A 735 -3.33 -34.44 14.03
C GLU A 735 -3.95 -33.03 14.07
N GLN A 736 -3.92 -32.29 12.95
CA GLN A 736 -4.64 -31.03 12.72
C GLN A 736 -5.89 -31.27 11.86
#